data_AF-A0ABD2JJX4-F1
#
_entry.id   AF-A0ABD2JJX4-F1
#
_cell.length_a   1.000
_cell.length_b   1.000
_cell.length_c   1.000
_cell.angle_alpha   90.00
_cell.angle_beta   90.00
_cell.angle_gamma   90.00
#
_symmetry.space_group_name_H-M   'P 1'
#
loop_
_entity.id
_entity.type
_entity.pdbx_description
1 polymer ?
#
loop_
_entity_poly.entity_id
_entity_poly.type
_entity_poly.pdbx_seq_one_letter_code
_entity_poly.pdbx_strand_id
1 'polypeptide(L)'
;MPDYDDTTDLQLCFNKTHFQRSDFNVERFVNLARKRVTLDQLQNDLRIYLRHLQNSMVELINDDYADFVNLSSGLAALRDSVEKVSSDVRANWTSFTTSIAEIEKCSDAIEQNLSALVRCQKLQICQGDKLALLQSIQNLCAFVEGRAADDEPTRKDCANSLWYSKLALLISAVELWSSRVKSEHIQPTFHNMKIDCYRKISGFLLDSLEREIFGHSKECDNLSVLVALIKTINANELAICRIVNGLVEKKIVLIGEVKGQKLDNLLENALRQIIEVRKSCAERAKRNAQFTREVVTFIDTCLLNFVSSFLEERFSSVLTPSDARLFHRCFRHISDFVLNWPSRGNVQRAMFRSIHEKFNLVVYFKLASQPLFGPLRIISAPESFKIQVPFDNDDSKNECLSSFSNCLLSKLDALFSSAVFLPPLADKFWDFTLQQMDRYIQWTQKMIDHFSCPELPAEDEKSPPPTESIQSNRSKSPNNSLAGVPLLGAAANVQQQQKVPTSSASNCLQLSALFRDLLLFDAALFRFCLNTIWTHLRELHVDTTPFGKCLSHFSEQLAQKRAIIVEKIVSQLGSELSKNLSAVSDIPRQYRWTKRPFPTGFSAYLANAFTVCEEFAEKSKEFGWTNDEMRDILGKVLDRAIDVFCEKAEKVLDSVEQAVSSLLRFKQRKTTIGGASLQPSQNDVETDESKIRGQIRFDANFVRQRATADYGITGKSEQRLAQIEERASTAANAEGTI
;
A
#
# COMPACT_ATOMS: atom_id res chain seq x y z
N MET A 1 82.76 -2.69 -99.22
CA MET A 1 82.08 -2.04 -100.37
C MET A 1 82.14 -0.54 -100.11
N PRO A 2 82.80 0.25 -100.97
CA PRO A 2 82.95 0.05 -102.41
C PRO A 2 84.34 -0.40 -102.85
N ASP A 3 84.35 -1.09 -103.98
CA ASP A 3 85.50 -1.42 -104.81
C ASP A 3 86.29 -0.17 -105.18
N TYR A 4 87.61 -0.21 -105.00
CA TYR A 4 88.53 0.57 -105.79
C TYR A 4 89.70 -0.34 -106.16
N ASP A 5 89.46 -1.11 -107.21
CA ASP A 5 90.48 -1.69 -108.07
C ASP A 5 91.22 -0.52 -108.74
N ASP A 6 92.13 0.11 -108.00
CA ASP A 6 93.25 0.84 -108.59
C ASP A 6 94.47 -0.07 -108.43
N THR A 7 94.41 -1.20 -109.13
CA THR A 7 95.62 -1.70 -109.77
C THR A 7 96.11 -0.60 -110.70
N THR A 8 96.87 0.37 -110.16
CA THR A 8 97.94 0.99 -110.93
C THR A 8 98.69 -0.17 -111.53
N ASP A 9 98.42 -0.41 -112.81
CA ASP A 9 98.94 -1.50 -113.60
C ASP A 9 100.46 -1.33 -113.58
N LEU A 10 101.10 -1.91 -112.57
CA LEU A 10 102.48 -2.34 -112.66
C LEU A 10 102.48 -3.14 -113.95
N GLN A 11 103.01 -2.52 -115.00
CA GLN A 11 102.94 -2.99 -116.37
C GLN A 11 103.92 -4.16 -116.50
N LEU A 12 103.61 -5.24 -115.79
CA LEU A 12 104.41 -6.44 -115.74
C LEU A 12 104.22 -7.15 -117.07
N CYS A 13 105.29 -7.70 -117.61
CA CYS A 13 105.21 -8.50 -118.83
C CYS A 13 104.41 -9.82 -118.68
N PHE A 14 103.79 -10.08 -117.53
CA PHE A 14 102.99 -11.26 -117.22
C PHE A 14 101.78 -10.94 -116.32
N ASN A 15 100.76 -11.81 -116.39
CA ASN A 15 99.59 -11.69 -115.53
C ASN A 15 99.85 -12.33 -114.15
N LYS A 16 99.61 -11.55 -113.08
CA LYS A 16 99.81 -11.94 -111.66
C LYS A 16 99.01 -13.18 -111.25
N THR A 17 97.85 -13.40 -111.86
CA THR A 17 96.95 -14.53 -111.54
C THR A 17 97.56 -15.90 -111.85
N HIS A 18 98.57 -15.98 -112.73
CA HIS A 18 99.26 -17.24 -112.99
C HIS A 18 99.95 -17.81 -111.74
N PHE A 19 100.48 -16.97 -110.85
CA PHE A 19 101.16 -17.40 -109.62
C PHE A 19 100.20 -17.90 -108.54
N GLN A 20 98.91 -17.60 -108.66
CA GLN A 20 97.88 -18.05 -107.73
C GLN A 20 97.27 -19.40 -108.13
N ARG A 21 97.56 -19.90 -109.34
CA ARG A 21 97.03 -21.17 -109.82
C ARG A 21 97.87 -22.33 -109.33
N SER A 22 97.21 -23.42 -108.93
CA SER A 22 97.86 -24.63 -108.43
C SER A 22 98.58 -25.46 -109.49
N ASP A 23 98.26 -25.28 -110.78
CA ASP A 23 98.86 -25.97 -111.94
C ASP A 23 100.08 -25.24 -112.54
N PHE A 24 100.60 -24.24 -111.82
CA PHE A 24 101.65 -23.38 -112.33
C PHE A 24 102.94 -24.15 -112.62
N ASN A 25 103.41 -24.07 -113.87
CA ASN A 25 104.69 -24.63 -114.28
C ASN A 25 105.60 -23.51 -114.80
N VAL A 26 106.76 -23.36 -114.15
CA VAL A 26 107.73 -22.29 -114.40
C VAL A 26 108.23 -22.32 -115.84
N GLU A 27 108.55 -23.50 -116.35
CA GLU A 27 109.17 -23.67 -117.66
C GLU A 27 108.21 -23.29 -118.79
N ARG A 28 106.94 -23.67 -118.66
CA ARG A 28 105.88 -23.27 -119.61
C ARG A 28 105.59 -21.76 -119.55
N PHE A 29 105.58 -21.18 -118.35
CA PHE A 29 105.37 -19.74 -118.14
C PHE A 29 106.50 -18.90 -118.75
N VAL A 30 107.76 -19.24 -118.44
CA VAL A 30 108.92 -18.53 -118.99
C VAL A 30 108.98 -18.68 -120.51
N ASN A 31 108.69 -19.87 -121.07
CA ASN A 31 108.65 -20.07 -122.52
C ASN A 31 107.56 -19.23 -123.22
N LEU A 32 106.37 -19.08 -122.62
CA LEU A 32 105.31 -18.18 -123.11
C LEU A 32 105.70 -16.70 -123.02
N ALA A 33 106.31 -16.31 -121.90
CA ALA A 33 106.78 -14.95 -121.68
C ALA A 33 107.94 -14.58 -122.62
N ARG A 34 108.88 -15.51 -122.88
CA ARG A 34 110.04 -15.30 -123.77
C ARG A 34 109.66 -15.10 -125.24
N LYS A 35 108.47 -15.55 -125.66
CA LYS A 35 107.91 -15.21 -126.98
C LYS A 35 107.50 -13.74 -127.12
N ARG A 36 107.22 -13.07 -126.00
CA ARG A 36 106.71 -11.68 -125.97
C ARG A 36 107.75 -10.68 -125.48
N VAL A 37 108.67 -11.08 -124.59
CA VAL A 37 109.59 -10.17 -123.88
C VAL A 37 110.95 -10.86 -123.60
N THR A 38 112.03 -10.08 -123.40
CA THR A 38 113.36 -10.58 -123.00
C THR A 38 113.39 -11.11 -121.55
N LEU A 39 114.32 -12.02 -121.26
CA LEU A 39 114.39 -12.69 -119.95
C LEU A 39 114.75 -11.74 -118.79
N ASP A 40 115.61 -10.75 -119.04
CA ASP A 40 116.00 -9.76 -118.02
C ASP A 40 114.82 -8.89 -117.58
N GLN A 41 113.97 -8.50 -118.54
CA GLN A 41 112.77 -7.72 -118.23
C GLN A 41 111.81 -8.56 -117.37
N LEU A 42 111.62 -9.84 -117.69
CA LEU A 42 110.80 -10.76 -116.90
C LEU A 42 111.33 -10.93 -115.46
N GLN A 43 112.64 -11.06 -115.28
CA GLN A 43 113.24 -11.18 -113.95
C GLN A 43 113.07 -9.91 -113.12
N ASN A 44 113.27 -8.74 -113.73
CA ASN A 44 113.08 -7.46 -113.04
C ASN A 44 111.63 -7.27 -112.61
N ASP A 45 110.68 -7.56 -113.50
CA ASP A 45 109.25 -7.47 -113.21
C ASP A 45 108.84 -8.44 -112.07
N LEU A 46 109.39 -9.66 -112.03
CA LEU A 46 109.16 -10.59 -110.93
C LEU A 46 109.73 -10.09 -109.60
N ARG A 47 110.90 -9.46 -109.60
CA ARG A 47 111.49 -8.87 -108.39
C ARG A 47 110.67 -7.70 -107.87
N ILE A 48 110.15 -6.86 -108.78
CA ILE A 48 109.26 -5.75 -108.41
C ILE A 48 107.98 -6.30 -107.79
N TYR A 49 107.41 -7.35 -108.39
CA TYR A 49 106.20 -7.98 -107.86
C TYR A 49 106.40 -8.63 -106.47
N LEU A 50 107.52 -9.32 -106.25
CA LEU A 50 107.84 -9.88 -104.92
C LEU A 50 107.99 -8.79 -103.85
N ARG A 51 108.67 -7.68 -104.19
CA ARG A 51 108.85 -6.56 -103.26
C ARG A 51 107.51 -5.91 -102.92
N HIS A 52 106.62 -5.78 -103.89
CA HIS A 52 105.27 -5.28 -103.68
C HIS A 52 104.47 -6.20 -102.74
N LEU A 53 104.49 -7.51 -102.97
CA LEU A 53 103.82 -8.49 -102.09
C LEU A 53 104.34 -8.45 -100.64
N GLN A 54 105.66 -8.31 -100.45
CA GLN A 54 106.24 -8.17 -99.11
C GLN A 54 105.78 -6.89 -98.41
N ASN A 55 105.73 -5.77 -99.13
CA ASN A 55 105.23 -4.51 -98.59
C ASN A 55 103.74 -4.61 -98.23
N SER A 56 102.91 -5.20 -99.09
CA SER A 56 101.48 -5.38 -98.78
C SER A 56 101.24 -6.31 -97.59
N MET A 57 102.06 -7.34 -97.36
CA MET A 57 101.94 -8.18 -96.17
C MET A 57 102.27 -7.40 -94.89
N VAL A 58 103.30 -6.57 -94.92
CA VAL A 58 103.66 -5.71 -93.78
C VAL A 58 102.58 -4.66 -93.51
N GLU A 59 102.01 -4.07 -94.56
CA GLU A 59 100.86 -3.16 -94.46
C GLU A 59 99.68 -3.85 -93.78
N LEU A 60 99.32 -5.07 -94.22
CA LEU A 60 98.20 -5.81 -93.62
C LEU A 60 98.42 -6.12 -92.13
N ILE A 61 99.63 -6.52 -91.75
CA ILE A 61 99.96 -6.80 -90.33
C ILE A 61 99.91 -5.51 -89.49
N ASN A 62 100.37 -4.39 -90.04
CA ASN A 62 100.36 -3.10 -89.35
C ASN A 62 98.92 -2.58 -89.16
N ASP A 63 98.05 -2.77 -90.16
CA ASP A 63 96.62 -2.43 -90.06
C ASP A 63 95.93 -3.27 -88.96
N ASP A 64 96.14 -4.59 -88.96
CA ASP A 64 95.59 -5.47 -87.91
C ASP A 64 96.13 -5.11 -86.50
N TYR A 65 97.39 -4.70 -86.39
CA TYR A 65 97.98 -4.23 -85.13
C TYR A 65 97.37 -2.90 -84.68
N ALA A 66 97.13 -1.97 -85.60
CA ALA A 66 96.47 -0.70 -85.31
C ALA A 66 95.04 -0.93 -84.79
N ASP A 67 94.30 -1.85 -85.40
CA ASP A 67 92.95 -2.22 -84.95
C ASP A 67 92.95 -2.85 -83.55
N PHE A 68 93.90 -3.73 -83.24
CA PHE A 68 94.02 -4.30 -81.89
C PHE A 68 94.37 -3.25 -80.82
N VAL A 69 95.28 -2.32 -81.12
CA VAL A 69 95.64 -1.22 -80.20
C VAL A 69 94.48 -0.25 -80.01
N ASN A 70 93.72 0.04 -81.08
CA ASN A 70 92.53 0.88 -81.00
C ASN A 70 91.42 0.21 -80.15
N LEU A 71 91.21 -1.11 -80.27
CA LEU A 71 90.22 -1.82 -79.46
C LEU A 71 90.62 -1.90 -77.98
N SER A 72 91.89 -2.19 -77.69
CA SER A 72 92.40 -2.28 -76.30
C SER A 72 92.38 -0.93 -75.59
N SER A 73 92.72 0.16 -76.28
CA SER A 73 92.58 1.52 -75.75
C SER A 73 91.12 1.94 -75.60
N GLY A 74 90.24 1.55 -76.53
CA GLY A 74 88.81 1.79 -76.46
C GLY A 74 88.14 1.10 -75.26
N LEU A 75 88.50 -0.15 -74.96
CA LEU A 75 88.00 -0.89 -73.80
C LEU A 75 88.50 -0.29 -72.47
N ALA A 76 89.74 0.19 -72.42
CA ALA A 76 90.26 0.89 -71.24
C ALA A 76 89.50 2.21 -71.00
N ALA A 77 89.28 3.02 -72.03
CA ALA A 77 88.50 4.25 -71.94
C ALA A 77 87.03 4.00 -71.55
N LEU A 78 86.44 2.89 -72.02
CA LEU A 78 85.09 2.47 -71.60
C LEU A 78 85.06 2.09 -70.12
N ARG A 79 86.07 1.36 -69.62
CA ARG A 79 86.19 1.03 -68.19
C ARG A 79 86.25 2.31 -67.35
N ASP A 80 87.10 3.26 -67.73
CA ASP A 80 87.25 4.52 -67.02
C ASP A 80 85.95 5.35 -67.06
N SER A 81 85.21 5.29 -68.18
CA SER A 81 83.88 5.90 -68.30
C SER A 81 82.84 5.23 -67.40
N VAL A 82 82.86 3.91 -67.29
CA VAL A 82 81.96 3.13 -66.42
C VAL A 82 82.27 3.41 -64.94
N GLU A 83 83.56 3.47 -64.57
CA GLU A 83 83.97 3.84 -63.22
C GLU A 83 83.55 5.27 -62.88
N LYS A 84 83.68 6.21 -63.82
CA LYS A 84 83.20 7.59 -63.65
C LYS A 84 81.70 7.64 -63.45
N VAL A 85 80.90 6.96 -64.29
CA VAL A 85 79.44 6.89 -64.13
C VAL A 85 79.06 6.26 -62.79
N SER A 86 79.74 5.18 -62.38
CA SER A 86 79.52 4.53 -61.08
C SER A 86 79.83 5.48 -59.90
N SER A 87 80.90 6.26 -60.01
CA SER A 87 81.26 7.29 -59.04
C SER A 87 80.23 8.40 -58.98
N ASP A 88 79.80 8.95 -60.12
CA ASP A 88 78.82 10.03 -60.22
C ASP A 88 77.45 9.58 -59.68
N VAL A 89 77.01 8.35 -59.99
CA VAL A 89 75.78 7.76 -59.43
C VAL A 89 75.87 7.63 -57.92
N ARG A 90 77.02 7.20 -57.38
CA ARG A 90 77.22 7.10 -55.93
C ARG A 90 77.20 8.47 -55.27
N ALA A 91 77.86 9.46 -55.86
CA ALA A 91 77.87 10.84 -55.37
C ALA A 91 76.44 11.44 -55.37
N ASN A 92 75.71 11.27 -56.46
CA ASN A 92 74.32 11.70 -56.58
C ASN A 92 73.41 11.00 -55.55
N TRP A 93 73.59 9.68 -55.35
CA TRP A 93 72.84 8.93 -54.33
C TRP A 93 73.12 9.44 -52.92
N THR A 94 74.38 9.72 -52.59
CA THR A 94 74.74 10.31 -51.30
C THR A 94 74.12 11.70 -51.13
N SER A 95 74.20 12.56 -52.16
CA SER A 95 73.55 13.88 -52.13
C SER A 95 72.04 13.78 -51.94
N PHE A 96 71.38 12.85 -52.65
CA PHE A 96 69.94 12.63 -52.53
C PHE A 96 69.54 12.14 -51.14
N THR A 97 70.32 11.21 -50.57
CA THR A 97 70.09 10.70 -49.20
C THR A 97 70.25 11.81 -48.16
N THR A 98 71.25 12.68 -48.33
CA THR A 98 71.44 13.85 -47.46
C THR A 98 70.29 14.85 -47.60
N SER A 99 69.85 15.15 -48.83
CA SER A 99 68.70 16.03 -49.06
C SER A 99 67.40 15.46 -48.48
N ILE A 100 67.16 14.14 -48.57
CA ILE A 100 66.01 13.50 -47.89
C ILE A 100 66.11 13.68 -46.38
N ALA A 101 67.28 13.43 -45.78
CA ALA A 101 67.47 13.59 -44.33
C ALA A 101 67.28 15.05 -43.87
N GLU A 102 67.64 16.03 -44.71
CA GLU A 102 67.35 17.45 -44.45
C GLU A 102 65.86 17.77 -44.57
N ILE A 103 65.17 17.20 -45.56
CA ILE A 103 63.72 17.34 -45.73
C ILE A 103 62.97 16.70 -44.55
N GLU A 104 63.37 15.52 -44.07
CA GLU A 104 62.78 14.88 -42.89
C GLU A 104 62.94 15.74 -41.65
N LYS A 105 64.16 16.26 -41.39
CA LYS A 105 64.39 17.21 -40.28
C LYS A 105 63.54 18.47 -40.41
N CYS A 106 63.36 18.99 -41.63
CA CYS A 106 62.47 20.12 -41.87
C CYS A 106 61.01 19.75 -41.60
N SER A 107 60.56 18.57 -42.01
CA SER A 107 59.21 18.05 -41.74
C SER A 107 58.96 17.96 -40.23
N ASP A 108 59.87 17.37 -39.47
CA ASP A 108 59.78 17.27 -38.01
C ASP A 108 59.71 18.66 -37.35
N ALA A 109 60.54 19.61 -37.82
CA ALA A 109 60.51 20.97 -37.33
C ALA A 109 59.18 21.68 -37.66
N ILE A 110 58.60 21.44 -38.84
CA ILE A 110 57.29 21.96 -39.24
C ILE A 110 56.19 21.36 -38.36
N GLU A 111 56.20 20.05 -38.11
CA GLU A 111 55.23 19.39 -37.23
C GLU A 111 55.30 19.92 -35.80
N GLN A 112 56.51 20.10 -35.25
CA GLN A 112 56.71 20.70 -33.94
C GLN A 112 56.16 22.13 -33.89
N ASN A 113 56.46 22.95 -34.91
CA ASN A 113 55.95 24.32 -34.99
C ASN A 113 54.42 24.36 -35.15
N LEU A 114 53.82 23.48 -35.96
CA LEU A 114 52.37 23.37 -36.09
C LEU A 114 51.72 22.96 -34.77
N SER A 115 52.30 22.00 -34.04
CA SER A 115 51.81 21.59 -32.73
C SER A 115 51.87 22.73 -31.71
N ALA A 116 52.95 23.53 -31.75
CA ALA A 116 53.12 24.71 -30.91
C ALA A 116 52.11 25.81 -31.29
N LEU A 117 51.86 26.05 -32.58
CA LEU A 117 50.86 27.00 -33.07
C LEU A 117 49.45 26.59 -32.65
N VAL A 118 49.07 25.34 -32.81
CA VAL A 118 47.76 24.81 -32.35
C VAL A 118 47.61 24.97 -30.84
N ARG A 119 48.67 24.71 -30.06
CA ARG A 119 48.68 24.92 -28.62
C ARG A 119 48.50 26.40 -28.26
N CYS A 120 49.22 27.31 -28.92
CA CYS A 120 49.09 28.75 -28.72
C CYS A 120 47.69 29.26 -29.09
N GLN A 121 47.12 28.80 -30.20
CA GLN A 121 45.76 29.15 -30.62
C GLN A 121 44.72 28.70 -29.58
N LYS A 122 44.83 27.48 -29.04
CA LYS A 122 43.96 26.99 -27.96
C LYS A 122 44.06 27.87 -26.70
N LEU A 123 45.28 28.26 -26.32
CA LEU A 123 45.49 29.18 -25.19
C LEU A 123 44.90 30.56 -25.46
N GLN A 124 45.04 31.09 -26.67
CA GLN A 124 44.48 32.39 -27.06
C GLN A 124 42.95 32.39 -27.01
N ILE A 125 42.30 31.33 -27.52
CA ILE A 125 40.83 31.17 -27.43
C ILE A 125 40.39 31.11 -25.96
N CYS A 126 41.10 30.33 -25.12
CA CYS A 126 40.79 30.23 -23.69
C CYS A 126 40.92 31.58 -22.96
N GLN A 127 41.94 32.39 -23.28
CA GLN A 127 42.07 33.73 -22.72
C GLN A 127 41.00 34.68 -23.25
N GLY A 128 40.64 34.57 -24.54
CA GLY A 128 39.52 35.31 -25.14
C GLY A 128 38.18 35.02 -24.44
N ASP A 129 37.89 33.73 -24.18
CA ASP A 129 36.68 33.32 -23.45
C ASP A 129 36.65 33.88 -22.02
N LYS A 130 37.79 33.92 -21.32
CA LYS A 130 37.91 34.52 -19.98
C LYS A 130 37.67 36.03 -19.99
N LEU A 131 38.25 36.74 -20.96
CA LEU A 131 38.03 38.18 -21.12
C LEU A 131 36.57 38.48 -21.45
N ALA A 132 35.94 37.68 -22.31
CA ALA A 132 34.52 37.82 -22.64
C ALA A 132 33.63 37.58 -21.40
N LEU A 133 33.95 36.59 -20.56
CA LEU A 133 33.26 36.37 -19.29
C LEU A 133 33.38 37.58 -18.36
N LEU A 134 34.59 38.11 -18.18
CA LEU A 134 34.84 39.32 -17.38
C LEU A 134 34.04 40.52 -17.88
N GLN A 135 34.09 40.78 -19.18
CA GLN A 135 33.34 41.87 -19.82
C GLN A 135 31.84 41.69 -19.60
N SER A 136 31.32 40.46 -19.71
CA SER A 136 29.89 40.17 -19.52
C SER A 136 29.44 40.39 -18.07
N ILE A 137 30.24 39.98 -17.08
CA ILE A 137 29.97 40.21 -15.66
C ILE A 137 30.04 41.71 -15.35
N GLN A 138 31.05 42.42 -15.86
CA GLN A 138 31.19 43.87 -15.67
C GLN A 138 30.02 44.64 -16.27
N ASN A 139 29.61 44.29 -17.50
CA ASN A 139 28.46 44.89 -18.16
C ASN A 139 27.16 44.63 -17.38
N LEU A 140 26.99 43.43 -16.83
CA LEU A 140 25.84 43.08 -16.00
C LEU A 140 25.84 43.89 -14.69
N CYS A 141 26.97 43.97 -13.98
CA CYS A 141 27.11 44.79 -12.78
C CYS A 141 26.81 46.27 -13.04
N ALA A 142 27.42 46.86 -14.07
CA ALA A 142 27.20 48.26 -14.44
C ALA A 142 25.74 48.54 -14.82
N PHE A 143 25.08 47.60 -15.52
CA PHE A 143 23.67 47.72 -15.87
C PHE A 143 22.73 47.69 -14.65
N VAL A 144 23.06 46.91 -13.63
CA VAL A 144 22.29 46.82 -12.38
C VAL A 144 22.53 48.05 -11.50
N GLU A 145 23.78 48.51 -11.39
CA GLU A 145 24.15 49.70 -10.62
C GLU A 145 23.56 50.98 -11.20
N GLY A 146 23.47 51.08 -12.54
CA GLY A 146 22.80 52.20 -13.22
C GLY A 146 21.31 52.32 -12.87
N ARG A 147 20.64 51.24 -12.47
CA ARG A 147 19.23 51.28 -12.05
C ARG A 147 19.05 51.68 -10.58
N ALA A 148 20.03 51.40 -9.72
CA ALA A 148 19.98 51.79 -8.31
C ALA A 148 20.14 53.31 -8.11
N ALA A 149 20.64 54.03 -9.12
CA ALA A 149 20.80 55.49 -9.11
C ALA A 149 19.55 56.27 -9.58
N ASP A 150 18.66 55.62 -10.34
CA ASP A 150 17.45 56.22 -10.94
C ASP A 150 16.18 55.93 -10.11
N ASP A 151 16.24 56.14 -8.80
CA ASP A 151 15.10 55.96 -7.86
C ASP A 151 14.08 57.12 -7.96
N GLU A 152 13.58 57.43 -9.16
CA GLU A 152 12.45 58.34 -9.38
C GLU A 152 11.16 57.54 -9.73
N PRO A 153 10.08 57.63 -8.92
CA PRO A 153 9.01 56.62 -8.88
C PRO A 153 7.94 56.72 -9.97
N THR A 154 8.12 57.49 -11.04
CA THR A 154 7.00 57.97 -11.89
C THR A 154 6.98 57.51 -13.35
N ARG A 155 7.95 56.74 -13.86
CA ARG A 155 7.90 56.23 -15.26
C ARG A 155 7.49 54.75 -15.34
N LYS A 156 6.17 54.57 -15.45
CA LYS A 156 5.43 53.32 -15.29
C LYS A 156 5.46 52.38 -16.52
N ASP A 157 5.64 51.11 -16.19
CA ASP A 157 5.18 49.88 -16.84
C ASP A 157 5.85 49.40 -18.15
N CYS A 158 6.00 50.22 -19.21
CA CYS A 158 6.66 49.75 -20.45
C CYS A 158 8.20 49.68 -20.35
N ALA A 159 8.82 50.57 -19.57
CA ALA A 159 10.28 50.57 -19.36
C ALA A 159 10.76 49.34 -18.57
N ASN A 160 9.88 48.77 -17.74
CA ASN A 160 10.20 47.61 -16.92
C ASN A 160 10.34 46.33 -17.75
N SER A 161 9.46 46.11 -18.73
CA SER A 161 9.52 44.92 -19.60
C SER A 161 10.81 44.88 -20.43
N LEU A 162 11.15 45.99 -21.09
CA LEU A 162 12.37 46.13 -21.87
C LEU A 162 13.63 45.94 -21.00
N TRP A 163 13.59 46.45 -19.77
CA TRP A 163 14.69 46.26 -18.83
C TRP A 163 14.86 44.80 -18.43
N TYR A 164 13.77 44.06 -18.13
CA TYR A 164 13.86 42.64 -17.80
C TYR A 164 14.32 41.80 -19.00
N SER A 165 13.91 42.13 -20.22
CA SER A 165 14.41 41.47 -21.44
C SER A 165 15.91 41.73 -21.65
N LYS A 166 16.38 42.96 -21.43
CA LYS A 166 17.80 43.30 -21.52
C LYS A 166 18.63 42.62 -20.42
N LEU A 167 18.08 42.53 -19.21
CA LEU A 167 18.67 41.78 -18.11
C LEU A 167 18.80 40.29 -18.46
N ALA A 168 17.76 39.68 -19.04
CA ALA A 168 17.77 38.27 -19.46
C ALA A 168 18.88 37.98 -20.47
N LEU A 169 19.10 38.87 -21.44
CA LEU A 169 20.19 38.75 -22.42
C LEU A 169 21.57 38.81 -21.75
N LEU A 170 21.77 39.73 -20.81
CA LEU A 170 23.04 39.87 -20.10
C LEU A 170 23.33 38.66 -19.21
N ILE A 171 22.33 38.13 -18.50
CA ILE A 171 22.46 36.90 -17.70
C ILE A 171 22.76 35.69 -18.62
N SER A 172 22.06 35.57 -19.74
CA SER A 172 22.30 34.50 -20.72
C SER A 172 23.72 34.54 -21.28
N ALA A 173 24.26 35.74 -21.53
CA ALA A 173 25.64 35.93 -21.95
C ALA A 173 26.64 35.46 -20.87
N VAL A 174 26.41 35.83 -19.61
CA VAL A 174 27.25 35.37 -18.48
C VAL A 174 27.22 33.84 -18.35
N GLU A 175 26.05 33.20 -18.46
CA GLU A 175 25.95 31.74 -18.41
C GLU A 175 26.67 31.05 -19.57
N LEU A 176 26.52 31.57 -20.79
CA LEU A 176 27.19 31.03 -21.97
C LEU A 176 28.71 31.05 -21.81
N TRP A 177 29.29 32.20 -21.45
CA TRP A 177 30.74 32.33 -21.27
C TRP A 177 31.24 31.56 -20.04
N SER A 178 30.43 31.48 -18.97
CA SER A 178 30.74 30.67 -17.78
C SER A 178 30.84 29.18 -18.12
N SER A 179 30.07 28.68 -19.08
CA SER A 179 30.11 27.27 -19.51
C SER A 179 31.35 26.93 -20.36
N ARG A 180 31.91 27.92 -21.07
CA ARG A 180 33.08 27.76 -21.95
C ARG A 180 34.40 27.76 -21.20
N VAL A 181 34.47 28.47 -20.07
CA VAL A 181 35.67 28.53 -19.22
C VAL A 181 35.76 27.29 -18.33
N LYS A 182 36.65 26.33 -18.61
CA LYS A 182 36.76 25.05 -17.84
C LYS A 182 37.92 25.00 -16.82
N SER A 183 38.60 26.11 -16.54
CA SER A 183 39.88 26.11 -15.80
C SER A 183 39.74 26.15 -14.27
N GLU A 184 40.20 25.11 -13.56
CA GLU A 184 40.03 24.90 -12.10
C GLU A 184 40.50 26.05 -11.19
N HIS A 185 41.59 26.75 -11.52
CA HIS A 185 42.20 27.72 -10.61
C HIS A 185 41.62 29.15 -10.69
N ILE A 186 40.99 29.52 -11.80
CA ILE A 186 40.44 30.88 -12.02
C ILE A 186 38.90 30.85 -11.95
N GLN A 187 38.30 29.66 -11.97
CA GLN A 187 36.89 29.44 -11.68
C GLN A 187 36.39 30.09 -10.37
N PRO A 188 37.07 29.99 -9.20
CA PRO A 188 36.49 30.47 -7.95
C PRO A 188 36.33 31.99 -7.90
N THR A 189 37.25 32.77 -8.49
CA THR A 189 37.16 34.24 -8.49
C THR A 189 36.04 34.74 -9.40
N PHE A 190 35.92 34.21 -10.62
CA PHE A 190 34.80 34.55 -11.51
C PHE A 190 33.46 34.04 -10.99
N HIS A 191 33.46 32.87 -10.35
CA HIS A 191 32.29 32.31 -9.70
C HIS A 191 31.81 33.20 -8.53
N ASN A 192 32.72 33.69 -7.69
CA ASN A 192 32.39 34.62 -6.60
C ASN A 192 31.85 35.95 -7.14
N MET A 193 32.49 36.54 -8.16
CA MET A 193 31.99 37.76 -8.81
C MET A 193 30.59 37.58 -9.42
N LYS A 194 30.35 36.43 -10.05
CA LYS A 194 29.03 36.04 -10.57
C LYS A 194 28.00 35.92 -9.45
N ILE A 195 28.31 35.21 -8.35
CA ILE A 195 27.43 35.05 -7.19
C ILE A 195 27.07 36.41 -6.58
N ASP A 196 28.05 37.29 -6.39
CA ASP A 196 27.81 38.60 -5.78
C ASP A 196 26.90 39.48 -6.66
N CYS A 197 27.11 39.46 -7.98
CA CYS A 197 26.22 40.12 -8.93
C CYS A 197 24.80 39.54 -8.88
N TYR A 198 24.68 38.20 -8.89
CA TYR A 198 23.41 37.50 -8.83
C TYR A 198 22.66 37.73 -7.51
N ARG A 199 23.36 37.89 -6.38
CA ARG A 199 22.76 38.26 -5.09
C ARG A 199 22.14 39.65 -5.11
N LYS A 200 22.80 40.63 -5.75
CA LYS A 200 22.22 41.98 -5.90
C LYS A 200 20.98 41.94 -6.81
N ILE A 201 21.08 41.24 -7.95
CA ILE A 201 19.97 41.09 -8.90
C ILE A 201 18.79 40.36 -8.27
N SER A 202 19.04 39.30 -7.50
CA SER A 202 17.97 38.55 -6.85
C SER A 202 17.17 39.44 -5.90
N GLY A 203 17.80 40.30 -5.09
CA GLY A 203 17.10 41.30 -4.27
C GLY A 203 16.10 42.13 -5.08
N PHE A 204 16.54 42.75 -6.19
CA PHE A 204 15.67 43.55 -7.06
C PHE A 204 14.55 42.76 -7.72
N LEU A 205 14.85 41.53 -8.20
CA LEU A 205 13.84 40.66 -8.81
C LEU A 205 12.80 40.20 -7.79
N LEU A 206 13.23 39.91 -6.56
CA LEU A 206 12.35 39.52 -5.46
C LEU A 206 11.41 40.66 -5.04
N ASP A 207 11.92 41.88 -4.88
CA ASP A 207 11.09 43.05 -4.56
C ASP A 207 10.14 43.43 -5.71
N SER A 208 10.56 43.17 -6.95
CA SER A 208 9.69 43.34 -8.12
C SER A 208 8.60 42.27 -8.18
N LEU A 209 8.94 41.01 -7.91
CA LEU A 209 8.02 39.89 -7.86
C LEU A 209 6.98 40.07 -6.75
N GLU A 210 7.40 40.53 -5.57
CA GLU A 210 6.51 40.83 -4.45
C GLU A 210 5.54 41.96 -4.83
N ARG A 211 6.03 43.06 -5.41
CA ARG A 211 5.16 44.14 -5.92
C ARG A 211 4.21 43.66 -7.00
N GLU A 212 4.63 42.75 -7.88
CA GLU A 212 3.76 42.19 -8.90
C GLU A 212 2.70 41.26 -8.30
N ILE A 213 3.02 40.38 -7.35
CA ILE A 213 2.06 39.42 -6.78
C ILE A 213 1.06 40.12 -5.84
N PHE A 214 1.51 41.09 -5.05
CA PHE A 214 0.69 41.76 -4.04
C PHE A 214 0.13 43.11 -4.47
N GLY A 215 0.64 43.72 -5.54
CA GLY A 215 0.20 45.01 -6.03
C GLY A 215 -1.18 44.97 -6.70
N HIS A 216 -1.92 46.09 -6.60
CA HIS A 216 -3.25 46.25 -7.19
C HIS A 216 -3.25 46.62 -8.68
N SER A 217 -2.08 46.66 -9.34
CA SER A 217 -1.98 47.04 -10.76
C SER A 217 -2.50 45.92 -11.67
N LYS A 218 -3.36 46.29 -12.63
CA LYS A 218 -3.94 45.40 -13.65
C LYS A 218 -2.97 45.14 -14.83
N GLU A 219 -1.82 45.81 -14.89
CA GLU A 219 -0.97 45.95 -16.09
C GLU A 219 0.44 45.35 -15.94
N CYS A 220 0.64 44.39 -15.04
CA CYS A 220 1.96 43.78 -14.86
C CYS A 220 2.06 42.42 -15.60
N ASP A 221 2.54 42.46 -16.84
CA ASP A 221 2.73 41.31 -17.73
C ASP A 221 4.11 40.61 -17.57
N ASN A 222 4.98 41.10 -16.68
CA ASN A 222 6.37 40.62 -16.56
C ASN A 222 6.54 39.39 -15.65
N LEU A 223 5.48 38.89 -15.00
CA LEU A 223 5.55 37.74 -14.08
C LEU A 223 6.24 36.52 -14.72
N SER A 224 5.96 36.26 -16.00
CA SER A 224 6.60 35.20 -16.79
C SER A 224 8.12 35.38 -16.93
N VAL A 225 8.56 36.60 -17.22
CA VAL A 225 9.97 36.96 -17.39
C VAL A 225 10.67 36.93 -16.03
N LEU A 226 10.04 37.43 -14.97
CA LEU A 226 10.58 37.41 -13.61
C LEU A 226 10.82 35.98 -13.10
N VAL A 227 9.83 35.08 -13.26
CA VAL A 227 9.98 33.67 -12.85
C VAL A 227 11.07 32.96 -13.66
N ALA A 228 11.14 33.21 -14.98
CA ALA A 228 12.19 32.67 -15.82
C ALA A 228 13.59 33.16 -15.39
N LEU A 229 13.73 34.46 -15.10
CA LEU A 229 14.98 35.05 -14.61
C LEU A 229 15.41 34.46 -13.26
N ILE A 230 14.48 34.34 -12.31
CA ILE A 230 14.74 33.75 -10.99
C ILE A 230 15.21 32.29 -11.13
N LYS A 231 14.61 31.54 -12.07
CA LYS A 231 15.05 30.18 -12.40
C LYS A 231 16.46 30.15 -12.99
N THR A 232 16.80 31.06 -13.91
CA THR A 232 18.16 31.14 -14.49
C THR A 232 19.23 31.54 -13.48
N ILE A 233 18.88 32.37 -12.49
CA ILE A 233 19.80 32.80 -11.42
C ILE A 233 19.87 31.76 -10.28
N ASN A 234 19.04 30.71 -10.33
CA ASN A 234 18.90 29.70 -9.27
C ASN A 234 18.46 30.29 -7.91
N ALA A 235 17.61 31.32 -7.92
CA ALA A 235 17.11 32.00 -6.72
C ALA A 235 15.70 31.54 -6.31
N ASN A 236 15.27 30.34 -6.74
CA ASN A 236 13.90 29.85 -6.53
C ASN A 236 13.53 29.72 -5.05
N GLU A 237 14.43 29.19 -4.21
CA GLU A 237 14.19 29.01 -2.78
C GLU A 237 14.04 30.34 -2.04
N LEU A 238 14.91 31.31 -2.35
CA LEU A 238 14.83 32.68 -1.81
C LEU A 238 13.51 33.35 -2.23
N ALA A 239 13.06 33.12 -3.47
CA ALA A 239 11.80 33.64 -3.96
C ALA A 239 10.58 33.03 -3.27
N ILE A 240 10.61 31.71 -3.04
CA ILE A 240 9.59 31.03 -2.26
C ILE A 240 9.53 31.63 -0.84
N CYS A 241 10.66 31.72 -0.14
CA CYS A 241 10.70 32.27 1.22
C CYS A 241 10.20 33.71 1.29
N ARG A 242 10.59 34.58 0.34
CA ARG A 242 10.14 35.98 0.30
C ARG A 242 8.64 36.10 0.04
N ILE A 243 8.09 35.30 -0.87
CA ILE A 243 6.65 35.29 -1.16
C ILE A 243 5.86 34.75 0.03
N VAL A 244 6.32 33.66 0.66
CA VAL A 244 5.71 33.08 1.86
C VAL A 244 5.66 34.12 2.97
N ASN A 245 6.78 34.81 3.25
CA ASN A 245 6.82 35.88 4.25
C ASN A 245 5.92 37.06 3.89
N GLY A 246 5.89 37.48 2.61
CA GLY A 246 4.96 38.52 2.14
C GLY A 246 3.48 38.13 2.29
N LEU A 247 3.13 36.83 2.11
CA LEU A 247 1.78 36.31 2.33
C LEU A 247 1.41 36.37 3.82
N VAL A 248 2.35 36.04 4.71
CA VAL A 248 2.20 36.20 6.16
C VAL A 248 1.96 37.67 6.50
N GLU A 249 2.88 38.56 6.12
CA GLU A 249 2.91 39.97 6.54
C GLU A 249 1.77 40.83 5.96
N LYS A 250 1.40 40.65 4.68
CA LYS A 250 0.51 41.60 3.96
C LYS A 250 -0.93 41.14 3.73
N LYS A 251 -1.25 39.85 3.85
CA LYS A 251 -2.61 39.35 3.51
C LYS A 251 -3.25 38.44 4.56
N ILE A 252 -2.49 37.56 5.22
CA ILE A 252 -3.08 36.55 6.11
C ILE A 252 -3.05 36.98 7.59
N VAL A 253 -2.03 37.72 8.04
CA VAL A 253 -1.96 38.22 9.42
C VAL A 253 -3.00 39.33 9.71
N LEU A 254 -3.43 40.11 8.72
CA LEU A 254 -4.48 41.15 8.91
C LEU A 254 -5.84 40.58 9.39
N ILE A 255 -6.10 39.27 9.22
CA ILE A 255 -7.31 38.61 9.74
C ILE A 255 -7.13 38.16 11.20
N GLY A 256 -5.87 37.97 11.63
CA GLY A 256 -5.52 37.51 12.98
C GLY A 256 -5.82 38.51 14.10
N GLU A 257 -6.17 39.76 13.78
CA GLU A 257 -6.52 40.79 14.77
C GLU A 257 -8.02 40.89 15.06
N VAL A 258 -8.88 40.10 14.40
CA VAL A 258 -10.31 40.03 14.79
C VAL A 258 -10.44 39.09 15.99
N LYS A 259 -10.23 39.66 17.19
CA LYS A 259 -10.41 39.00 18.49
C LYS A 259 -11.73 38.20 18.50
N GLY A 260 -11.64 36.87 18.63
CA GLY A 260 -12.77 35.97 18.88
C GLY A 260 -13.17 35.00 17.76
N GLN A 261 -12.48 34.97 16.61
CA GLN A 261 -12.78 33.97 15.59
C GLN A 261 -12.28 32.58 15.99
N LYS A 262 -13.14 31.57 15.78
CA LYS A 262 -12.78 30.16 15.97
C LYS A 262 -11.71 29.78 14.93
N LEU A 263 -10.78 28.92 15.35
CA LEU A 263 -9.57 28.55 14.61
C LEU A 263 -9.89 27.87 13.24
N ASP A 264 -11.04 27.20 13.14
CA ASP A 264 -11.58 26.59 11.92
C ASP A 264 -11.92 27.64 10.83
N ASN A 265 -12.62 28.72 11.21
CA ASN A 265 -12.98 29.80 10.29
C ASN A 265 -11.75 30.55 9.77
N LEU A 266 -10.71 30.68 10.62
CA LEU A 266 -9.44 31.30 10.24
C LEU A 266 -8.75 30.46 9.15
N LEU A 267 -8.72 29.14 9.31
CA LEU A 267 -8.17 28.23 8.30
C LEU A 267 -8.97 28.29 6.99
N GLU A 268 -10.30 28.24 7.06
CA GLU A 268 -11.13 28.31 5.86
C GLU A 268 -10.91 29.63 5.08
N ASN A 269 -10.88 30.75 5.78
CA ASN A 269 -10.62 32.06 5.17
C ASN A 269 -9.22 32.15 4.56
N ALA A 270 -8.19 31.65 5.25
CA ALA A 270 -6.84 31.59 4.72
C ALA A 270 -6.75 30.74 3.44
N LEU A 271 -7.36 29.55 3.44
CA LEU A 271 -7.40 28.67 2.27
C LEU A 271 -8.16 29.30 1.09
N ARG A 272 -9.27 30.00 1.34
CA ARG A 272 -10.03 30.74 0.31
C ARG A 272 -9.18 31.86 -0.32
N GLN A 273 -8.46 32.63 0.50
CA GLN A 273 -7.58 33.70 0.00
C GLN A 273 -6.41 33.15 -0.82
N ILE A 274 -5.85 32.00 -0.43
CA ILE A 274 -4.81 31.33 -1.21
C ILE A 274 -5.34 30.93 -2.60
N ILE A 275 -6.56 30.40 -2.68
CA ILE A 275 -7.21 30.10 -3.96
C ILE A 275 -7.43 31.38 -4.78
N GLU A 276 -7.81 32.49 -4.15
CA GLU A 276 -8.02 33.77 -4.83
C GLU A 276 -6.72 34.37 -5.38
N VAL A 277 -5.64 34.37 -4.58
CA VAL A 277 -4.30 34.79 -5.01
C VAL A 277 -3.85 33.94 -6.19
N ARG A 278 -4.02 32.62 -6.10
CA ARG A 278 -3.70 31.71 -7.21
C ARG A 278 -4.47 32.03 -8.47
N LYS A 279 -5.80 32.25 -8.37
CA LYS A 279 -6.64 32.60 -9.52
C LYS A 279 -6.18 33.91 -10.16
N SER A 280 -5.91 34.93 -9.35
CA SER A 280 -5.40 36.22 -9.82
C SER A 280 -4.05 36.09 -10.55
N CYS A 281 -3.10 35.35 -9.98
CA CYS A 281 -1.80 35.09 -10.61
C CYS A 281 -1.94 34.25 -11.90
N ALA A 282 -2.83 33.26 -11.91
CA ALA A 282 -3.07 32.42 -13.08
C ALA A 282 -3.71 33.21 -14.23
N GLU A 283 -4.69 34.08 -13.95
CA GLU A 283 -5.29 34.97 -14.97
C GLU A 283 -4.27 35.94 -15.55
N ARG A 284 -3.35 36.47 -14.72
CA ARG A 284 -2.27 37.33 -15.20
C ARG A 284 -1.23 36.58 -16.03
N ALA A 285 -0.94 35.33 -15.69
CA ALA A 285 0.00 34.49 -16.43
C ALA A 285 -0.54 34.02 -17.80
N LYS A 286 -1.87 33.96 -18.00
CA LYS A 286 -2.49 33.58 -19.28
C LYS A 286 -2.24 34.56 -20.42
N ARG A 287 -1.89 35.82 -20.11
CA ARG A 287 -1.57 36.83 -21.14
C ARG A 287 -0.32 36.47 -21.96
N ASN A 288 0.58 35.64 -21.41
CA ASN A 288 1.78 35.14 -22.07
C ASN A 288 1.77 33.60 -22.16
N ALA A 289 1.16 33.06 -23.23
CA ALA A 289 0.84 31.64 -23.40
C ALA A 289 2.04 30.67 -23.32
N GLN A 290 3.26 31.11 -23.66
CA GLN A 290 4.46 30.25 -23.68
C GLN A 290 4.98 29.89 -22.28
N PHE A 291 4.74 30.72 -21.26
CA PHE A 291 5.30 30.54 -19.90
C PHE A 291 4.24 30.34 -18.82
N THR A 292 2.95 30.33 -19.18
CA THR A 292 1.83 30.20 -18.23
C THR A 292 1.95 28.95 -17.34
N ARG A 293 2.38 27.82 -17.89
CA ARG A 293 2.52 26.57 -17.12
C ARG A 293 3.62 26.65 -16.07
N GLU A 294 4.78 27.19 -16.41
CA GLU A 294 5.92 27.29 -15.48
C GLU A 294 5.62 28.26 -14.34
N VAL A 295 5.03 29.41 -14.65
CA VAL A 295 4.60 30.40 -13.66
C VAL A 295 3.56 29.81 -12.71
N VAL A 296 2.53 29.14 -13.23
CA VAL A 296 1.49 28.51 -12.39
C VAL A 296 2.10 27.43 -11.52
N THR A 297 3.03 26.61 -12.02
CA THR A 297 3.70 25.60 -11.18
C THR A 297 4.57 26.21 -10.08
N PHE A 298 5.26 27.32 -10.34
CA PHE A 298 6.07 28.03 -9.35
C PHE A 298 5.18 28.64 -8.26
N ILE A 299 4.09 29.31 -8.65
CA ILE A 299 3.11 29.87 -7.71
C ILE A 299 2.45 28.77 -6.89
N ASP A 300 2.07 27.65 -7.51
CA ASP A 300 1.52 26.49 -6.80
C ASP A 300 2.50 25.99 -5.72
N THR A 301 3.79 25.91 -6.02
CA THR A 301 4.83 25.54 -5.04
C THR A 301 4.95 26.54 -3.90
N CYS A 302 4.93 27.84 -4.19
CA CYS A 302 4.99 28.89 -3.16
C CYS A 302 3.80 28.81 -2.20
N LEU A 303 2.58 28.69 -2.76
CA LEU A 303 1.36 28.68 -1.98
C LEU A 303 1.23 27.40 -1.12
N LEU A 304 1.63 26.25 -1.64
CA LEU A 304 1.59 24.99 -0.88
C LEU A 304 2.65 24.97 0.23
N ASN A 305 3.84 25.53 -0.01
CA ASN A 305 4.84 25.71 1.05
C ASN A 305 4.35 26.69 2.12
N PHE A 306 3.65 27.76 1.74
CA PHE A 306 2.98 28.63 2.69
C PHE A 306 1.97 27.85 3.55
N VAL A 307 1.05 27.09 2.95
CA VAL A 307 0.06 26.29 3.71
C VAL A 307 0.76 25.35 4.70
N SER A 308 1.84 24.71 4.25
CA SER A 308 2.65 23.80 5.04
C SER A 308 3.26 24.48 6.28
N SER A 309 3.91 25.65 6.10
CA SER A 309 4.50 26.43 7.18
C SER A 309 3.44 27.07 8.10
N PHE A 310 2.36 27.57 7.52
CA PHE A 310 1.24 28.16 8.27
C PHE A 310 0.57 27.15 9.21
N LEU A 311 0.42 25.90 8.76
CA LEU A 311 -0.10 24.81 9.59
C LEU A 311 0.85 24.46 10.75
N GLU A 312 2.16 24.46 10.51
CA GLU A 312 3.16 24.18 11.55
C GLU A 312 3.20 25.29 12.62
N GLU A 313 3.21 26.55 12.22
CA GLU A 313 3.35 27.67 13.15
C GLU A 313 2.07 28.00 13.93
N ARG A 314 0.91 27.98 13.26
CA ARG A 314 -0.36 28.49 13.83
C ARG A 314 -1.34 27.38 14.20
N PHE A 315 -1.13 26.17 13.70
CA PHE A 315 -2.04 25.02 13.89
C PHE A 315 -1.33 23.78 14.44
N SER A 316 -0.15 23.93 15.07
CA SER A 316 0.56 22.82 15.73
C SER A 316 -0.32 22.04 16.72
N SER A 317 -1.19 22.74 17.46
CA SER A 317 -2.18 22.17 18.39
C SER A 317 -3.33 21.42 17.71
N VAL A 318 -3.52 21.61 16.40
CA VAL A 318 -4.47 20.86 15.57
C VAL A 318 -3.77 19.69 14.89
N LEU A 319 -2.46 19.79 14.60
CA LEU A 319 -1.67 18.67 14.05
C LEU A 319 -1.51 17.54 15.08
N THR A 320 -1.33 17.87 16.36
CA THR A 320 -1.50 16.96 17.50
C THR A 320 -2.90 17.12 18.09
N PRO A 321 -3.85 16.23 17.75
CA PRO A 321 -5.26 16.44 18.09
C PRO A 321 -5.44 16.56 19.61
N SER A 322 -5.87 17.74 20.06
CA SER A 322 -6.32 18.00 21.43
C SER A 322 -7.84 18.07 21.52
N ASP A 323 -8.52 18.48 20.43
CA ASP A 323 -9.97 18.46 20.26
C ASP A 323 -10.31 17.78 18.93
N ALA A 324 -11.03 16.65 19.01
CA ALA A 324 -11.46 15.89 17.84
C ALA A 324 -12.35 16.70 16.89
N ARG A 325 -13.24 17.57 17.39
CA ARG A 325 -14.18 18.31 16.54
C ARG A 325 -13.50 19.43 15.75
N LEU A 326 -12.51 20.09 16.36
CA LEU A 326 -11.70 21.09 15.67
C LEU A 326 -10.78 20.43 14.64
N PHE A 327 -10.16 19.30 15.00
CA PHE A 327 -9.36 18.50 14.07
C PHE A 327 -10.16 18.09 12.83
N HIS A 328 -11.35 17.51 13.01
CA HIS A 328 -12.21 17.05 11.92
C HIS A 328 -12.56 18.18 10.96
N ARG A 329 -13.00 19.34 11.47
CA ARG A 329 -13.35 20.50 10.65
C ARG A 329 -12.16 21.03 9.87
N CYS A 330 -11.01 21.20 10.53
CA CYS A 330 -9.80 21.68 9.87
C CYS A 330 -9.32 20.72 8.78
N PHE A 331 -9.32 19.42 9.06
CA PHE A 331 -8.95 18.39 8.10
C PHE A 331 -9.91 18.35 6.90
N ARG A 332 -11.22 18.55 7.12
CA ARG A 332 -12.21 18.64 6.04
C ARG A 332 -11.96 19.85 5.14
N HIS A 333 -11.71 21.03 5.71
CA HIS A 333 -11.37 22.23 4.93
C HIS A 333 -10.12 22.03 4.06
N ILE A 334 -9.09 21.36 4.59
CA ILE A 334 -7.87 21.01 3.83
C ILE A 334 -8.17 19.98 2.75
N SER A 335 -8.98 18.97 3.04
CA SER A 335 -9.37 17.94 2.07
C SER A 335 -10.17 18.56 0.90
N ASP A 336 -11.12 19.44 1.22
CA ASP A 336 -11.90 20.18 0.22
C ASP A 336 -11.01 21.11 -0.61
N PHE A 337 -10.01 21.75 0.03
CA PHE A 337 -9.01 22.56 -0.67
C PHE A 337 -8.16 21.74 -1.65
N VAL A 338 -7.71 20.54 -1.25
CA VAL A 338 -6.93 19.62 -2.10
C VAL A 338 -7.78 19.14 -3.29
N LEU A 339 -9.04 18.76 -3.05
CA LEU A 339 -9.96 18.29 -4.10
C LEU A 339 -10.24 19.37 -5.15
N ASN A 340 -10.42 20.62 -4.70
CA ASN A 340 -10.73 21.76 -5.57
C ASN A 340 -9.48 22.41 -6.20
N TRP A 341 -8.28 21.89 -5.96
CA TRP A 341 -7.06 22.42 -6.55
C TRP A 341 -6.91 22.00 -8.03
N PRO A 342 -6.82 22.94 -8.98
CA PRO A 342 -6.95 22.62 -10.40
C PRO A 342 -5.65 22.10 -11.06
N SER A 343 -4.48 22.21 -10.42
CA SER A 343 -3.20 21.66 -10.94
C SER A 343 -2.87 20.30 -10.32
N ARG A 344 -2.86 19.21 -11.11
CA ARG A 344 -2.48 17.86 -10.66
C ARG A 344 -1.09 17.43 -11.14
N GLY A 345 -0.07 18.26 -10.94
CA GLY A 345 1.32 17.87 -11.21
C GLY A 345 1.92 16.96 -10.13
N ASN A 346 3.03 16.28 -10.43
CA ASN A 346 3.68 15.34 -9.49
C ASN A 346 4.19 16.02 -8.22
N VAL A 347 4.77 17.22 -8.35
CA VAL A 347 5.32 18.01 -7.24
C VAL A 347 4.21 18.45 -6.29
N GLN A 348 3.08 18.91 -6.83
CA GLN A 348 1.90 19.30 -6.06
C GLN A 348 1.32 18.09 -5.31
N ARG A 349 1.23 16.92 -5.96
CA ARG A 349 0.80 15.67 -5.30
C ARG A 349 1.70 15.27 -4.13
N ALA A 350 3.02 15.41 -4.27
CA ALA A 350 3.95 15.14 -3.18
C ALA A 350 3.77 16.11 -2.00
N MET A 351 3.58 17.41 -2.27
CA MET A 351 3.32 18.41 -1.22
C MET A 351 1.97 18.19 -0.53
N PHE A 352 0.91 17.81 -1.26
CA PHE A 352 -0.37 17.46 -0.66
C PHE A 352 -0.28 16.21 0.23
N ARG A 353 0.50 15.20 -0.17
CA ARG A 353 0.79 14.03 0.68
C ARG A 353 1.52 14.46 1.95
N SER A 354 2.55 15.29 1.83
CA SER A 354 3.27 15.82 2.99
C SER A 354 2.36 16.60 3.94
N ILE A 355 1.47 17.47 3.42
CA ILE A 355 0.47 18.19 4.23
C ILE A 355 -0.48 17.21 4.92
N HIS A 356 -0.93 16.17 4.23
CA HIS A 356 -1.84 15.17 4.78
C HIS A 356 -1.16 14.27 5.84
N GLU A 357 0.11 13.90 5.64
CA GLU A 357 0.90 13.09 6.59
C GLU A 357 1.18 13.81 7.91
N LYS A 358 1.15 15.16 7.93
CA LYS A 358 1.29 15.95 9.16
C LYS A 358 0.11 15.77 10.12
N PHE A 359 -1.05 15.33 9.63
CA PHE A 359 -2.21 15.08 10.48
C PHE A 359 -2.09 13.71 11.15
N ASN A 360 -2.05 13.68 12.48
CA ASN A 360 -2.05 12.43 13.21
C ASN A 360 -3.46 11.80 13.28
N LEU A 361 -3.84 11.15 12.18
CA LEU A 361 -5.14 10.49 12.02
C LEU A 361 -5.36 9.35 13.04
N VAL A 362 -4.29 8.72 13.55
CA VAL A 362 -4.39 7.65 14.56
C VAL A 362 -4.86 8.22 15.91
N VAL A 363 -4.27 9.34 16.35
CA VAL A 363 -4.64 9.96 17.62
C VAL A 363 -6.04 10.58 17.52
N TYR A 364 -6.39 11.16 16.38
CA TYR A 364 -7.76 11.61 16.12
C TYR A 364 -8.77 10.47 16.28
N PHE A 365 -8.51 9.32 15.63
CA PHE A 365 -9.39 8.15 15.74
C PHE A 365 -9.58 7.71 17.20
N LYS A 366 -8.50 7.68 17.99
CA LYS A 366 -8.57 7.34 19.42
C LYS A 366 -9.38 8.36 20.23
N LEU A 367 -9.18 9.66 20.00
CA LEU A 367 -9.91 10.72 20.71
C LEU A 367 -11.39 10.79 20.32
N ALA A 368 -11.73 10.44 19.09
CA ALA A 368 -13.12 10.39 18.64
C ALA A 368 -13.84 9.13 19.16
N SER A 369 -13.17 7.98 19.18
CA SER A 369 -13.78 6.69 19.56
C SER A 369 -13.82 6.45 21.09
N GLN A 370 -12.78 6.79 21.84
CA GLN A 370 -12.72 6.51 23.29
C GLN A 370 -13.90 7.07 24.11
N PRO A 371 -14.34 8.33 23.96
CA PRO A 371 -15.45 8.86 24.73
C PRO A 371 -16.80 8.22 24.37
N LEU A 372 -16.95 7.71 23.14
CA LEU A 372 -18.18 7.04 22.70
C LEU A 372 -18.35 5.66 23.34
N PHE A 373 -17.25 4.92 23.52
CA PHE A 373 -17.26 3.52 23.95
C PHE A 373 -16.78 3.29 25.40
N GLY A 374 -16.29 4.33 26.09
CA GLY A 374 -15.97 4.28 27.52
C GLY A 374 -17.16 3.85 28.41
N PRO A 375 -18.35 4.49 28.28
CA PRO A 375 -19.53 4.14 29.08
C PRO A 375 -20.08 2.72 28.82
N LEU A 376 -19.85 2.15 27.64
CA LEU A 376 -20.29 0.79 27.29
C LEU A 376 -19.61 -0.29 28.14
N ARG A 377 -18.44 -0.01 28.73
CA ARG A 377 -17.76 -0.95 29.64
C ARG A 377 -18.52 -1.15 30.96
N ILE A 378 -19.26 -0.13 31.42
CA ILE A 378 -20.02 -0.17 32.67
C ILE A 378 -21.35 -0.90 32.47
N ILE A 379 -21.98 -0.73 31.30
CA ILE A 379 -23.27 -1.36 30.94
C ILE A 379 -23.08 -2.82 30.47
N SER A 380 -21.84 -3.26 30.25
CA SER A 380 -21.51 -4.64 29.85
C SER A 380 -21.64 -5.66 31.00
N ALA A 381 -21.87 -5.23 32.25
CA ALA A 381 -21.97 -6.13 33.39
C ALA A 381 -23.30 -6.91 33.39
N PRO A 382 -23.31 -8.23 33.68
CA PRO A 382 -24.53 -9.05 33.67
C PRO A 382 -25.63 -8.52 34.60
N GLU A 383 -25.23 -7.95 35.74
CA GLU A 383 -26.10 -7.36 36.77
C GLU A 383 -26.87 -6.12 36.29
N SER A 384 -26.46 -5.50 35.19
CA SER A 384 -27.10 -4.31 34.62
C SER A 384 -28.16 -4.62 33.56
N PHE A 385 -28.35 -5.90 33.22
CA PHE A 385 -29.35 -6.34 32.25
C PHE A 385 -30.75 -6.12 32.80
N LYS A 386 -31.36 -5.02 32.38
CA LYS A 386 -32.77 -4.72 32.61
C LYS A 386 -33.51 -4.80 31.30
N ILE A 387 -34.60 -5.57 31.29
CA ILE A 387 -35.51 -5.65 30.16
C ILE A 387 -36.26 -4.31 30.09
N GLN A 388 -36.06 -3.57 29.01
CA GLN A 388 -36.93 -2.45 28.69
C GLN A 388 -38.05 -3.00 27.81
N VAL A 389 -39.18 -3.35 28.43
CA VAL A 389 -40.39 -3.69 27.69
C VAL A 389 -40.84 -2.42 26.96
N PRO A 390 -41.19 -2.46 25.67
CA PRO A 390 -41.72 -1.29 24.97
C PRO A 390 -43.12 -0.99 25.53
N PHE A 391 -43.20 -0.21 26.60
CA PHE A 391 -44.44 0.43 27.00
C PHE A 391 -44.65 1.64 26.09
N ASP A 392 -45.66 1.57 25.22
CA ASP A 392 -46.54 2.59 24.61
C ASP A 392 -46.19 4.10 24.66
N ASN A 393 -44.92 4.48 24.78
CA ASN A 393 -44.48 5.85 24.68
C ASN A 393 -43.75 6.06 23.35
N ASP A 394 -44.30 6.99 22.59
CA ASP A 394 -44.01 7.54 21.25
C ASP A 394 -42.52 7.81 20.86
N ASP A 395 -41.53 7.35 21.63
CA ASP A 395 -40.11 7.54 21.33
C ASP A 395 -39.53 6.36 20.53
N SER A 396 -39.71 6.45 19.22
CA SER A 396 -39.16 5.63 18.11
C SER A 396 -37.62 5.46 18.06
N LYS A 397 -36.90 5.46 19.20
CA LYS A 397 -35.42 5.43 19.23
C LYS A 397 -34.79 4.11 19.70
N ASN A 398 -35.53 3.24 20.40
CA ASN A 398 -34.98 1.98 20.91
C ASN A 398 -35.52 0.81 20.08
N GLU A 399 -34.71 0.31 19.13
CA GLU A 399 -35.05 -0.83 18.27
C GLU A 399 -34.84 -2.19 18.97
N CYS A 400 -34.00 -2.25 20.00
CA CYS A 400 -33.64 -3.46 20.74
C CYS A 400 -34.21 -3.45 22.17
N LEU A 401 -34.23 -4.61 22.84
CA LEU A 401 -34.76 -4.77 24.21
C LEU A 401 -33.73 -4.42 25.29
N SER A 402 -32.44 -4.61 25.00
CA SER A 402 -31.36 -4.32 25.93
C SER A 402 -30.80 -2.91 25.76
N SER A 403 -30.49 -2.28 26.88
CA SER A 403 -29.82 -0.97 26.91
C SER A 403 -28.43 -1.02 26.28
N PHE A 404 -27.75 -2.18 26.34
CA PHE A 404 -26.45 -2.40 25.71
C PHE A 404 -26.55 -2.39 24.18
N SER A 405 -27.49 -3.15 23.60
CA SER A 405 -27.73 -3.21 22.14
C SER A 405 -28.08 -1.85 21.56
N ASN A 406 -29.03 -1.12 22.18
CA ASN A 406 -29.42 0.22 21.73
C ASN A 406 -28.28 1.24 21.88
N CYS A 407 -27.56 1.20 23.01
CA CYS A 407 -26.41 2.09 23.20
C CYS A 407 -25.34 1.81 22.14
N LEU A 408 -25.00 0.54 21.88
CA LEU A 408 -24.02 0.17 20.87
C LEU A 408 -24.42 0.68 19.48
N LEU A 409 -25.67 0.46 19.04
CA LEU A 409 -26.16 0.97 17.76
C LEU A 409 -26.09 2.51 17.68
N SER A 410 -26.53 3.22 18.71
CA SER A 410 -26.47 4.69 18.76
C SER A 410 -25.03 5.23 18.70
N LYS A 411 -24.07 4.52 19.31
CA LYS A 411 -22.65 4.92 19.29
C LYS A 411 -21.98 4.59 17.97
N LEU A 412 -22.36 3.49 17.31
CA LEU A 412 -21.93 3.18 15.95
C LEU A 412 -22.48 4.22 14.97
N ASP A 413 -23.75 4.63 15.09
CA ASP A 413 -24.32 5.68 14.25
C ASP A 413 -23.61 7.03 14.46
N ALA A 414 -23.33 7.39 15.71
CA ALA A 414 -22.53 8.57 16.02
C ALA A 414 -21.08 8.51 15.47
N LEU A 415 -20.50 7.32 15.35
CA LEU A 415 -19.14 7.11 14.82
C LEU A 415 -19.07 7.36 13.30
N PHE A 416 -20.10 6.92 12.57
CA PHE A 416 -20.19 7.10 11.12
C PHE A 416 -20.90 8.40 10.71
N SER A 417 -21.33 9.22 11.67
CA SER A 417 -21.81 10.58 11.42
C SER A 417 -20.81 11.40 10.60
N SER A 418 -21.32 12.26 9.72
CA SER A 418 -20.53 13.20 8.91
C SER A 418 -19.66 14.16 9.72
N ALA A 419 -19.87 14.26 11.05
CA ALA A 419 -19.08 15.06 11.97
C ALA A 419 -17.84 14.33 12.55
N VAL A 420 -17.75 13.01 12.36
CA VAL A 420 -16.69 12.16 12.95
C VAL A 420 -15.99 11.32 11.88
N PHE A 421 -16.74 10.79 10.91
CA PHE A 421 -16.20 9.93 9.88
C PHE A 421 -15.24 10.67 8.94
N LEU A 422 -14.05 10.11 8.75
CA LEU A 422 -13.06 10.60 7.79
C LEU A 422 -12.76 9.49 6.77
N PRO A 423 -12.93 9.73 5.45
CA PRO A 423 -12.68 8.71 4.43
C PRO A 423 -11.28 8.06 4.48
N PRO A 424 -10.17 8.79 4.76
CA PRO A 424 -8.84 8.17 4.89
C PRO A 424 -8.67 7.20 6.06
N LEU A 425 -9.65 7.15 6.98
CA LEU A 425 -9.65 6.28 8.16
C LEU A 425 -10.71 5.17 8.06
N ALA A 426 -11.33 4.99 6.88
CA ALA A 426 -12.42 4.04 6.68
C ALA A 426 -12.01 2.61 7.07
N ASP A 427 -10.76 2.22 6.82
CA ASP A 427 -10.15 0.95 7.25
C ASP A 427 -10.23 0.77 8.78
N LYS A 428 -9.85 1.79 9.55
CA LYS A 428 -9.85 1.76 11.02
C LYS A 428 -11.25 1.84 11.61
N PHE A 429 -12.14 2.62 11.00
CA PHE A 429 -13.55 2.67 11.40
C PHE A 429 -14.22 1.30 11.19
N TRP A 430 -13.92 0.62 10.09
CA TRP A 430 -14.44 -0.71 9.81
C TRP A 430 -13.84 -1.77 10.76
N ASP A 431 -12.52 -1.81 10.92
CA ASP A 431 -11.86 -2.72 11.88
C ASP A 431 -12.41 -2.55 13.29
N PHE A 432 -12.60 -1.31 13.75
CA PHE A 432 -13.20 -1.05 15.05
C PHE A 432 -14.65 -1.50 15.16
N THR A 433 -15.44 -1.37 14.09
CA THR A 433 -16.82 -1.88 14.04
C THR A 433 -16.82 -3.40 14.20
N LEU A 434 -15.94 -4.11 13.50
CA LEU A 434 -15.76 -5.56 13.66
C LEU A 434 -15.34 -5.94 15.08
N GLN A 435 -14.45 -5.17 15.71
CA GLN A 435 -14.07 -5.39 17.12
C GLN A 435 -15.24 -5.17 18.08
N GLN A 436 -16.16 -4.23 17.79
CA GLN A 436 -17.37 -4.07 18.61
C GLN A 436 -18.36 -5.22 18.38
N MET A 437 -18.48 -5.72 17.15
CA MET A 437 -19.28 -6.90 16.83
C MET A 437 -18.77 -8.14 17.58
N ASP A 438 -17.46 -8.39 17.57
CA ASP A 438 -16.86 -9.48 18.34
C ASP A 438 -17.08 -9.31 19.84
N ARG A 439 -16.92 -8.09 20.37
CA ARG A 439 -17.23 -7.80 21.78
C ARG A 439 -18.69 -8.08 22.13
N TYR A 440 -19.62 -7.82 21.22
CA TYR A 440 -21.05 -8.11 21.42
C TYR A 440 -21.30 -9.63 21.52
N ILE A 441 -20.63 -10.42 20.69
CA ILE A 441 -20.68 -11.90 20.75
C ILE A 441 -20.11 -12.41 22.09
N GLN A 442 -18.99 -11.87 22.53
CA GLN A 442 -18.39 -12.22 23.82
C GLN A 442 -19.28 -11.82 25.01
N TRP A 443 -19.91 -10.64 24.94
CA TRP A 443 -20.91 -10.22 25.93
C TRP A 443 -22.09 -11.20 25.96
N THR A 444 -22.62 -11.58 24.80
CA THR A 444 -23.69 -12.56 24.67
C THR A 444 -23.32 -13.90 25.34
N GLN A 445 -22.09 -14.38 25.13
CA GLN A 445 -21.62 -15.60 25.79
C GLN A 445 -21.62 -15.46 27.32
N LYS A 446 -21.09 -14.35 27.85
CA LYS A 446 -21.08 -14.09 29.30
C LYS A 446 -22.49 -14.04 29.89
N MET A 447 -23.45 -13.49 29.15
CA MET A 447 -24.85 -13.45 29.55
C MET A 447 -25.47 -14.85 29.59
N ILE A 448 -25.21 -15.67 28.56
CA ILE A 448 -25.64 -17.06 28.51
C ILE A 448 -25.07 -17.83 29.71
N ASP A 449 -23.78 -17.69 30.00
CA ASP A 449 -23.12 -18.40 31.10
C ASP A 449 -23.70 -18.00 32.47
N HIS A 450 -23.95 -16.69 32.68
CA HIS A 450 -24.52 -16.17 33.92
C HIS A 450 -25.92 -16.72 34.21
N PHE A 451 -26.83 -16.69 33.23
CA PHE A 451 -28.20 -17.21 33.41
C PHE A 451 -28.27 -18.74 33.36
N SER A 452 -27.18 -19.41 32.98
CA SER A 452 -27.11 -20.86 32.83
C SER A 452 -26.78 -21.62 34.12
N CYS A 453 -26.17 -20.97 35.11
CA CYS A 453 -25.65 -21.60 36.32
C CYS A 453 -26.59 -21.37 37.51
N PRO A 454 -27.11 -22.42 38.17
CA PRO A 454 -27.64 -22.28 39.52
C PRO A 454 -26.47 -22.01 40.47
N GLU A 455 -26.56 -20.97 41.30
CA GLU A 455 -25.55 -20.65 42.32
C GLU A 455 -25.18 -21.91 43.14
N LEU A 456 -23.91 -22.32 43.09
CA LEU A 456 -23.34 -23.16 44.15
C LEU A 456 -23.29 -22.31 45.43
N PRO A 457 -23.69 -22.84 46.60
CA PRO A 457 -23.54 -22.09 47.84
C PRO A 457 -22.07 -21.79 48.06
N ALA A 458 -21.75 -20.53 48.32
CA ALA A 458 -20.41 -20.09 48.69
C ALA A 458 -19.90 -20.97 49.84
N GLU A 459 -18.87 -21.78 49.58
CA GLU A 459 -18.12 -22.41 50.65
C GLU A 459 -17.36 -21.31 51.38
N ASP A 460 -17.62 -21.19 52.68
CA ASP A 460 -16.82 -20.43 53.63
C ASP A 460 -15.35 -20.89 53.53
N GLU A 461 -14.50 -20.13 52.83
CA GLU A 461 -13.05 -20.25 52.95
C GLU A 461 -12.62 -19.76 54.34
N LYS A 462 -12.58 -20.71 55.26
CA LYS A 462 -11.72 -20.66 56.45
C LYS A 462 -10.28 -20.39 56.01
N SER A 463 -9.75 -19.27 56.48
CA SER A 463 -8.32 -18.98 56.61
C SER A 463 -7.48 -20.19 57.00
N PRO A 464 -6.24 -20.29 56.48
CA PRO A 464 -5.12 -20.81 57.25
C PRO A 464 -3.98 -19.77 57.43
N PRO A 465 -3.07 -19.99 58.40
CA PRO A 465 -2.39 -18.93 59.13
C PRO A 465 -0.87 -18.85 58.79
N PRO A 466 -0.03 -18.26 59.67
CA PRO A 466 0.86 -17.15 59.35
C PRO A 466 2.23 -17.57 58.77
N THR A 467 2.82 -16.72 57.92
CA THR A 467 4.25 -16.85 57.57
C THR A 467 5.09 -16.02 58.54
N GLU A 468 6.05 -16.69 59.18
CA GLU A 468 7.05 -16.13 60.07
C GLU A 468 7.94 -15.09 59.37
N SER A 469 8.08 -13.94 60.05
CA SER A 469 9.26 -13.09 60.28
C SER A 469 10.57 -13.40 59.50
N ILE A 470 11.35 -12.48 58.95
CA ILE A 470 12.24 -11.44 59.55
C ILE A 470 12.92 -10.80 58.30
N GLN A 471 13.00 -9.48 58.03
CA GLN A 471 13.90 -8.47 58.60
C GLN A 471 13.60 -7.15 57.85
N SER A 472 13.00 -6.15 58.47
CA SER A 472 13.67 -4.91 58.91
C SER A 472 14.95 -4.52 58.15
N ASN A 473 14.90 -3.41 57.42
CA ASN A 473 15.88 -2.35 57.69
C ASN A 473 15.28 -0.95 57.53
N ARG A 474 15.69 -0.13 58.49
CA ARG A 474 15.14 1.14 58.95
C ARG A 474 15.83 2.29 58.23
N SER A 475 15.10 3.31 57.79
CA SER A 475 15.54 4.70 57.97
C SER A 475 14.44 5.75 57.71
N LYS A 476 14.04 6.36 58.84
CA LYS A 476 13.86 7.80 59.08
C LYS A 476 12.72 8.58 58.37
N SER A 477 11.71 8.86 59.19
CA SER A 477 10.75 9.97 59.23
C SER A 477 11.37 11.38 58.95
N PRO A 478 10.60 12.50 58.85
CA PRO A 478 9.22 12.67 59.32
C PRO A 478 8.22 13.52 58.50
N ASN A 479 6.96 13.33 58.91
CA ASN A 479 5.76 14.13 58.73
C ASN A 479 5.95 15.65 58.68
N ASN A 480 5.06 16.30 57.93
CA ASN A 480 4.12 17.33 58.40
C ASN A 480 3.29 17.84 57.21
N SER A 481 2.05 18.33 57.31
CA SER A 481 0.89 18.13 58.18
C SER A 481 -0.22 19.07 57.63
N LEU A 482 -1.43 18.92 58.17
CA LEU A 482 -2.59 19.82 58.14
C LEU A 482 -3.46 19.82 56.85
N ALA A 483 -4.70 19.30 56.84
CA ALA A 483 -5.89 19.49 57.70
C ALA A 483 -6.78 20.68 57.27
N GLY A 484 -8.10 20.41 57.22
CA GLY A 484 -9.18 21.40 57.12
C GLY A 484 -10.27 21.01 56.08
N VAL A 485 -11.24 20.10 56.29
CA VAL A 485 -12.42 20.13 57.21
C VAL A 485 -13.40 21.27 56.82
N PRO A 486 -14.76 21.14 56.87
CA PRO A 486 -15.65 19.95 56.73
C PRO A 486 -17.12 20.20 56.24
N LEU A 487 -17.93 19.11 56.22
CA LEU A 487 -19.38 18.99 56.58
C LEU A 487 -20.42 19.77 55.74
N LEU A 488 -21.71 19.44 55.58
CA LEU A 488 -22.73 18.52 56.11
C LEU A 488 -23.85 18.65 55.04
N GLY A 489 -24.51 17.64 54.47
CA GLY A 489 -25.32 16.59 55.08
C GLY A 489 -26.69 16.55 54.38
N ALA A 490 -27.24 15.36 54.16
CA ALA A 490 -28.68 15.08 54.17
C ALA A 490 -28.88 13.58 53.88
N ALA A 491 -29.17 12.84 54.96
CA ALA A 491 -29.61 11.47 54.90
C ALA A 491 -31.02 11.37 54.29
N ALA A 492 -31.25 10.38 53.44
CA ALA A 492 -32.59 9.90 53.10
C ALA A 492 -32.55 8.39 52.84
N ASN A 493 -33.04 7.64 53.83
CA ASN A 493 -33.65 6.31 53.78
C ASN A 493 -33.23 5.35 52.64
N VAL A 494 -32.25 4.50 52.94
CA VAL A 494 -32.15 3.18 52.29
C VAL A 494 -33.15 2.26 52.99
N GLN A 495 -34.33 2.13 52.40
CA GLN A 495 -35.20 1.00 52.70
C GLN A 495 -34.48 -0.29 52.27
N GLN A 496 -34.21 -1.15 53.23
CA GLN A 496 -33.92 -2.56 53.03
C GLN A 496 -35.04 -3.16 52.18
N GLN A 497 -34.77 -3.45 50.90
CA GLN A 497 -35.58 -4.37 50.11
C GLN A 497 -34.86 -5.70 50.01
N GLN A 498 -35.61 -6.72 50.43
CA GLN A 498 -35.22 -8.10 50.58
C GLN A 498 -34.67 -8.69 49.29
N LYS A 499 -33.56 -9.43 49.43
CA LYS A 499 -33.00 -10.33 48.42
C LYS A 499 -34.01 -11.48 48.22
N VAL A 500 -34.86 -11.37 47.19
CA VAL A 500 -35.78 -12.44 46.79
C VAL A 500 -34.96 -13.52 46.06
N PRO A 501 -35.06 -14.81 46.43
CA PRO A 501 -34.37 -15.88 45.72
C PRO A 501 -34.94 -16.00 44.31
N THR A 502 -34.14 -15.69 43.29
CA THR A 502 -34.54 -15.82 41.87
C THR A 502 -34.73 -17.30 41.52
N SER A 503 -35.99 -17.70 41.40
CA SER A 503 -36.43 -19.01 40.90
C SER A 503 -35.91 -19.28 39.47
N SER A 504 -35.70 -20.55 39.11
CA SER A 504 -35.33 -21.03 37.77
C SER A 504 -36.18 -20.43 36.63
N ALA A 505 -37.45 -20.12 36.90
CA ALA A 505 -38.37 -19.45 35.99
C ALA A 505 -37.94 -18.01 35.60
N SER A 506 -37.28 -17.27 36.50
CA SER A 506 -36.81 -15.90 36.24
C SER A 506 -35.64 -15.88 35.25
N ASN A 507 -34.76 -16.88 35.33
CA ASN A 507 -33.60 -16.99 34.44
C ASN A 507 -34.02 -17.40 33.02
N CYS A 508 -35.02 -18.28 32.89
CA CYS A 508 -35.60 -18.64 31.60
C CYS A 508 -36.22 -17.44 30.88
N LEU A 509 -36.88 -16.54 31.62
CA LEU A 509 -37.46 -15.30 31.07
C LEU A 509 -36.39 -14.30 30.62
N GLN A 510 -35.28 -14.19 31.36
CA GLN A 510 -34.16 -13.35 30.96
C GLN A 510 -33.45 -13.89 29.71
N LEU A 511 -33.35 -15.22 29.59
CA LEU A 511 -32.84 -15.89 28.38
C LEU A 511 -33.78 -15.70 27.18
N SER A 512 -35.11 -15.75 27.37
CA SER A 512 -36.06 -15.51 26.28
C SER A 512 -36.07 -14.05 25.80
N ALA A 513 -35.87 -13.10 26.72
CA ALA A 513 -35.65 -11.70 26.38
C ALA A 513 -34.33 -11.48 25.63
N LEU A 514 -33.23 -12.13 26.07
CA LEU A 514 -31.94 -12.08 25.39
C LEU A 514 -32.03 -12.64 23.97
N PHE A 515 -32.70 -13.79 23.78
CA PHE A 515 -32.91 -14.37 22.44
C PHE A 515 -33.53 -13.36 21.47
N ARG A 516 -34.59 -12.66 21.91
CA ARG A 516 -35.24 -11.66 21.09
C ARG A 516 -34.34 -10.45 20.84
N ASP A 517 -33.64 -9.98 21.86
CA ASP A 517 -32.70 -8.86 21.71
C ASP A 517 -31.65 -9.15 20.64
N LEU A 518 -31.08 -10.36 20.62
CA LEU A 518 -30.11 -10.77 19.59
C LEU A 518 -30.71 -10.78 18.19
N LEU A 519 -31.98 -11.15 18.03
CA LEU A 519 -32.66 -11.15 16.74
C LEU A 519 -32.89 -9.71 16.25
N LEU A 520 -33.38 -8.83 17.13
CA LEU A 520 -33.59 -7.42 16.82
C LEU A 520 -32.28 -6.70 16.51
N PHE A 521 -31.23 -6.95 17.30
CA PHE A 521 -29.92 -6.37 17.09
C PHE A 521 -29.27 -6.82 15.78
N ASP A 522 -29.38 -8.10 15.41
CA ASP A 522 -28.89 -8.64 14.13
C ASP A 522 -29.52 -7.89 12.94
N ALA A 523 -30.86 -7.75 12.95
CA ALA A 523 -31.58 -7.02 11.91
C ALA A 523 -31.23 -5.51 11.88
N ALA A 524 -31.19 -4.86 13.05
CA ALA A 524 -30.87 -3.44 13.18
C ALA A 524 -29.43 -3.12 12.73
N LEU A 525 -28.46 -3.94 13.14
CA LEU A 525 -27.07 -3.81 12.73
C LEU A 525 -26.90 -4.04 11.24
N PHE A 526 -27.55 -5.06 10.67
CA PHE A 526 -27.50 -5.34 9.24
C PHE A 526 -28.05 -4.16 8.42
N ARG A 527 -29.18 -3.59 8.85
CA ARG A 527 -29.78 -2.38 8.26
C ARG A 527 -28.84 -1.17 8.34
N PHE A 528 -28.24 -0.95 9.51
CA PHE A 528 -27.27 0.13 9.73
C PHE A 528 -26.05 0.01 8.81
N CYS A 529 -25.45 -1.18 8.74
CA CYS A 529 -24.30 -1.45 7.90
C CYS A 529 -24.61 -1.20 6.41
N LEU A 530 -25.77 -1.61 5.92
CA LEU A 530 -26.18 -1.39 4.53
C LEU A 530 -26.58 0.06 4.20
N ASN A 531 -27.17 0.79 5.15
CA ASN A 531 -27.63 2.16 4.88
C ASN A 531 -26.53 3.20 5.07
N THR A 532 -25.60 2.96 5.99
CA THR A 532 -24.61 3.98 6.39
C THR A 532 -23.18 3.59 6.00
N ILE A 533 -22.73 2.38 6.36
CA ILE A 533 -21.33 1.99 6.10
C ILE A 533 -21.12 1.70 4.62
N TRP A 534 -22.06 0.99 4.00
CA TRP A 534 -22.01 0.65 2.59
C TRP A 534 -21.97 1.87 1.67
N THR A 535 -22.75 2.92 1.97
CA THR A 535 -22.77 4.15 1.17
C THR A 535 -21.40 4.82 1.15
N HIS A 536 -20.74 4.90 2.31
CA HIS A 536 -19.38 5.44 2.42
C HIS A 536 -18.31 4.56 1.77
N LEU A 537 -18.44 3.23 1.84
CA LEU A 537 -17.52 2.32 1.15
C LEU A 537 -17.67 2.36 -0.38
N ARG A 538 -18.89 2.57 -0.89
CA ARG A 538 -19.15 2.71 -2.32
C ARG A 538 -18.51 3.97 -2.89
N GLU A 539 -18.53 5.08 -2.14
CA GLU A 539 -17.86 6.33 -2.52
C GLU A 539 -16.34 6.17 -2.67
N LEU A 540 -15.75 5.18 -1.98
CA LEU A 540 -14.32 4.86 -2.05
C LEU A 540 -13.93 3.91 -3.19
N HIS A 541 -14.91 3.41 -3.97
CA HIS A 541 -14.69 2.49 -5.09
C HIS A 541 -13.90 1.20 -4.74
N VAL A 542 -14.09 0.66 -3.53
CA VAL A 542 -13.43 -0.57 -3.05
C VAL A 542 -14.32 -1.79 -3.34
N ASP A 543 -13.71 -2.98 -3.50
CA ASP A 543 -14.46 -4.24 -3.57
C ASP A 543 -15.23 -4.49 -2.26
N THR A 544 -16.53 -4.65 -2.41
CA THR A 544 -17.46 -4.80 -1.30
C THR A 544 -17.82 -6.26 -0.99
N THR A 545 -17.28 -7.23 -1.72
CA THR A 545 -17.55 -8.65 -1.44
C THR A 545 -17.13 -9.10 -0.01
N PRO A 546 -16.00 -8.63 0.57
CA PRO A 546 -15.62 -9.03 1.92
C PRO A 546 -16.57 -8.45 2.99
N PHE A 547 -17.09 -7.25 2.75
CA PHE A 547 -18.04 -6.58 3.63
C PHE A 547 -19.31 -7.42 3.85
N GLY A 548 -19.90 -7.92 2.76
CA GLY A 548 -21.08 -8.80 2.83
C GLY A 548 -20.79 -10.11 3.58
N LYS A 549 -19.63 -10.73 3.32
CA LYS A 549 -19.22 -11.98 4.00
C LYS A 549 -19.06 -11.79 5.51
N CYS A 550 -18.50 -10.66 5.95
CA CYS A 550 -18.37 -10.36 7.38
C CYS A 550 -19.73 -10.25 8.07
N LEU A 551 -20.71 -9.60 7.42
CA LEU A 551 -22.07 -9.48 7.97
C LEU A 551 -22.77 -10.84 8.04
N SER A 552 -22.68 -11.65 6.99
CA SER A 552 -23.21 -13.02 6.99
C SER A 552 -22.60 -13.86 8.12
N HIS A 553 -21.28 -13.82 8.27
CA HIS A 553 -20.59 -14.57 9.32
C HIS A 553 -20.99 -14.11 10.73
N PHE A 554 -21.18 -12.81 10.95
CA PHE A 554 -21.69 -12.30 12.23
C PHE A 554 -23.12 -12.79 12.52
N SER A 555 -24.01 -12.72 11.52
CA SER A 555 -25.38 -13.21 11.67
C SER A 555 -25.44 -14.72 11.96
N GLU A 556 -24.50 -15.49 11.37
CA GLU A 556 -24.36 -16.93 11.63
C GLU A 556 -23.91 -17.19 13.08
N GLN A 557 -22.93 -16.44 13.59
CA GLN A 557 -22.51 -16.55 14.98
C GLN A 557 -23.64 -16.18 15.96
N LEU A 558 -24.42 -15.14 15.68
CA LEU A 558 -25.59 -14.81 16.49
C LEU A 558 -26.65 -15.91 16.43
N ALA A 559 -26.89 -16.50 15.25
CA ALA A 559 -27.80 -17.64 15.12
C ALA A 559 -27.34 -18.85 15.95
N GLN A 560 -26.04 -19.14 15.96
CA GLN A 560 -25.46 -20.19 16.82
C GLN A 560 -25.68 -19.87 18.32
N LYS A 561 -25.45 -18.62 18.76
CA LYS A 561 -25.73 -18.22 20.16
C LYS A 561 -27.22 -18.33 20.50
N ARG A 562 -28.11 -17.94 19.59
CA ARG A 562 -29.56 -18.10 19.74
C ARG A 562 -29.94 -19.58 19.91
N ALA A 563 -29.35 -20.49 19.14
CA ALA A 563 -29.59 -21.93 19.29
C ALA A 563 -29.17 -22.46 20.67
N ILE A 564 -28.01 -22.02 21.19
CA ILE A 564 -27.54 -22.36 22.55
C ILE A 564 -28.52 -21.85 23.61
N ILE A 565 -29.07 -20.64 23.45
CA ILE A 565 -30.09 -20.11 24.35
C ILE A 565 -31.33 -21.01 24.36
N VAL A 566 -31.82 -21.41 23.19
CA VAL A 566 -32.98 -22.32 23.10
C VAL A 566 -32.70 -23.65 23.80
N GLU A 567 -31.54 -24.27 23.54
CA GLU A 567 -31.15 -25.52 24.21
C GLU A 567 -31.12 -25.36 25.74
N LYS A 568 -30.62 -24.22 26.23
CA LYS A 568 -30.56 -23.96 27.66
C LYS A 568 -31.93 -23.74 28.29
N ILE A 569 -32.82 -23.00 27.62
CA ILE A 569 -34.23 -22.84 28.05
C ILE A 569 -34.90 -24.21 28.11
N VAL A 570 -34.73 -25.05 27.08
CA VAL A 570 -35.28 -26.40 27.03
C VAL A 570 -34.74 -27.26 28.19
N SER A 571 -33.45 -27.16 28.50
CA SER A 571 -32.82 -27.89 29.60
C SER A 571 -33.32 -27.44 30.98
N GLN A 572 -33.40 -26.13 31.23
CA GLN A 572 -33.82 -25.59 32.53
C GLN A 572 -35.32 -25.82 32.78
N LEU A 573 -36.17 -25.43 31.82
CA LEU A 573 -37.61 -25.62 31.94
C LEU A 573 -37.99 -27.10 31.91
N GLY A 574 -37.28 -27.90 31.10
CA GLY A 574 -37.46 -29.35 31.06
C GLY A 574 -37.07 -30.04 32.37
N SER A 575 -36.00 -29.58 33.04
CA SER A 575 -35.63 -30.08 34.37
C SER A 575 -36.67 -29.72 35.43
N GLU A 576 -37.18 -28.49 35.42
CA GLU A 576 -38.23 -28.03 36.33
C GLU A 576 -39.53 -28.84 36.14
N LEU A 577 -39.96 -28.99 34.88
CA LEU A 577 -41.13 -29.79 34.53
C LEU A 577 -40.94 -31.26 34.92
N SER A 578 -39.77 -31.84 34.65
CA SER A 578 -39.45 -33.24 35.03
C SER A 578 -39.50 -33.44 36.54
N LYS A 579 -39.01 -32.48 37.34
CA LYS A 579 -39.11 -32.54 38.81
C LYS A 579 -40.57 -32.53 39.25
N ASN A 580 -41.39 -31.64 38.68
CA ASN A 580 -42.82 -31.58 39.01
C ASN A 580 -43.57 -32.85 38.59
N LEU A 581 -43.27 -33.40 37.41
CA LEU A 581 -43.86 -34.66 36.94
C LEU A 581 -43.40 -35.88 37.73
N SER A 582 -42.22 -35.84 38.35
CA SER A 582 -41.73 -36.93 39.20
C SER A 582 -42.59 -37.19 40.44
N ALA A 583 -43.45 -36.23 40.83
CA ALA A 583 -44.45 -36.39 41.90
C ALA A 583 -45.45 -37.54 41.63
N VAL A 584 -45.50 -38.08 40.41
CA VAL A 584 -46.21 -39.34 40.10
C VAL A 584 -45.77 -40.49 41.02
N SER A 585 -44.52 -40.49 41.51
CA SER A 585 -44.05 -41.51 42.46
C SER A 585 -44.69 -41.43 43.85
N ASP A 586 -45.34 -40.31 44.18
CA ASP A 586 -46.01 -40.13 45.47
C ASP A 586 -47.47 -40.59 45.46
N ILE A 587 -48.04 -40.93 44.28
CA ILE A 587 -49.41 -41.42 44.15
C ILE A 587 -49.70 -42.61 45.08
N PRO A 588 -48.81 -43.62 45.24
CA PRO A 588 -49.04 -44.72 46.18
C PRO A 588 -49.25 -44.25 47.63
N ARG A 589 -48.52 -43.22 48.07
CA ARG A 589 -48.66 -42.68 49.43
C ARG A 589 -50.01 -41.99 49.65
N GLN A 590 -50.59 -41.47 48.56
CA GLN A 590 -51.86 -40.75 48.61
C GLN A 590 -53.08 -41.66 48.74
N TYR A 591 -52.94 -42.95 48.42
CA TYR A 591 -54.03 -43.92 48.43
C TYR A 591 -53.81 -45.04 49.45
N ARG A 592 -52.59 -45.55 49.63
CA ARG A 592 -52.29 -46.61 50.60
C ARG A 592 -52.62 -46.19 52.02
N TRP A 593 -53.49 -46.97 52.69
CA TRP A 593 -53.90 -46.73 54.08
C TRP A 593 -54.60 -45.37 54.30
N THR A 594 -55.24 -44.83 53.26
CA THR A 594 -56.01 -43.58 53.34
C THR A 594 -57.49 -43.82 53.06
N LYS A 595 -58.39 -42.99 53.60
CA LYS A 595 -59.84 -43.04 53.29
C LYS A 595 -60.20 -42.26 52.02
N ARG A 596 -59.27 -42.08 51.09
CA ARG A 596 -59.49 -41.25 49.91
C ARG A 596 -60.46 -41.95 48.93
N PRO A 597 -61.47 -41.23 48.40
CA PRO A 597 -62.40 -41.80 47.43
C PRO A 597 -61.69 -42.15 46.12
N PHE A 598 -62.34 -42.95 45.28
CA PHE A 598 -61.83 -43.30 43.95
C PHE A 598 -61.54 -42.05 43.10
N PRO A 599 -60.45 -42.02 42.32
CA PRO A 599 -60.07 -40.86 41.53
C PRO A 599 -61.13 -40.50 40.47
N THR A 600 -61.47 -39.21 40.39
CA THR A 600 -62.46 -38.65 39.42
C THR A 600 -61.82 -37.76 38.35
N GLY A 601 -60.51 -37.52 38.43
CA GLY A 601 -59.77 -36.66 37.51
C GLY A 601 -58.26 -36.76 37.73
N PHE A 602 -57.51 -35.95 36.99
CA PHE A 602 -56.05 -35.91 37.05
C PHE A 602 -55.54 -35.28 38.36
N SER A 603 -54.30 -35.60 38.73
CA SER A 603 -53.68 -35.17 39.98
C SER A 603 -53.36 -33.67 40.01
N ALA A 604 -53.48 -33.04 41.19
CA ALA A 604 -53.21 -31.61 41.37
C ALA A 604 -51.77 -31.17 41.02
N TYR A 605 -50.77 -32.07 41.13
CA TYR A 605 -49.40 -31.73 40.74
C TYR A 605 -49.25 -31.47 39.24
N LEU A 606 -50.11 -32.05 38.40
CA LEU A 606 -50.08 -31.83 36.95
C LEU A 606 -50.55 -30.41 36.61
N ALA A 607 -51.58 -29.90 37.29
CA ALA A 607 -52.00 -28.50 37.13
C ALA A 607 -50.82 -27.55 37.42
N ASN A 608 -50.15 -27.74 38.57
CA ASN A 608 -48.98 -26.93 38.93
C ASN A 608 -47.82 -27.11 37.95
N ALA A 609 -47.59 -28.33 37.45
CA ALA A 609 -46.52 -28.60 36.48
C ALA A 609 -46.71 -27.81 35.17
N PHE A 610 -47.93 -27.76 34.63
CA PHE A 610 -48.21 -27.07 33.37
C PHE A 610 -48.41 -25.56 33.52
N THR A 611 -48.83 -25.06 34.68
CA THR A 611 -48.91 -23.61 34.94
C THR A 611 -47.56 -22.91 34.75
N VAL A 612 -46.44 -23.56 35.11
CA VAL A 612 -45.08 -23.01 34.89
C VAL A 612 -44.78 -22.80 33.41
N CYS A 613 -45.23 -23.71 32.54
CA CYS A 613 -45.08 -23.58 31.09
C CYS A 613 -46.01 -22.52 30.50
N GLU A 614 -47.25 -22.43 31.00
CA GLU A 614 -48.23 -21.42 30.58
C GLU A 614 -47.78 -20.01 30.95
N GLU A 615 -47.35 -19.79 32.19
CA GLU A 615 -46.82 -18.50 32.64
C GLU A 615 -45.57 -18.08 31.86
N PHE A 616 -44.69 -19.03 31.53
CA PHE A 616 -43.52 -18.76 30.70
C PHE A 616 -43.93 -18.36 29.27
N ALA A 617 -44.91 -19.05 28.67
CA ALA A 617 -45.45 -18.72 27.35
C ALA A 617 -46.10 -17.34 27.34
N GLU A 618 -46.92 -16.99 28.34
CA GLU A 618 -47.58 -15.68 28.42
C GLU A 618 -46.56 -14.55 28.56
N LYS A 619 -45.66 -14.64 29.55
CA LYS A 619 -44.65 -13.59 29.78
C LYS A 619 -43.70 -13.42 28.60
N SER A 620 -43.40 -14.50 27.88
CA SER A 620 -42.52 -14.41 26.73
C SER A 620 -43.20 -13.89 25.46
N LYS A 621 -44.55 -13.90 25.37
CA LYS A 621 -45.28 -13.18 24.31
C LYS A 621 -45.06 -11.68 24.40
N GLU A 622 -44.89 -11.14 25.61
CA GLU A 622 -44.55 -9.72 25.83
C GLU A 622 -43.21 -9.34 25.18
N PHE A 623 -42.32 -10.32 24.96
CA PHE A 623 -41.06 -10.15 24.25
C PHE A 623 -41.16 -10.41 22.74
N GLY A 624 -42.35 -10.66 22.19
CA GLY A 624 -42.55 -10.82 20.74
C GLY A 624 -42.21 -12.22 20.19
N TRP A 625 -42.28 -13.26 21.01
CA TRP A 625 -42.24 -14.65 20.57
C TRP A 625 -43.56 -15.04 19.86
N THR A 626 -43.47 -15.77 18.76
CA THR A 626 -44.67 -16.27 18.07
C THR A 626 -45.25 -17.50 18.77
N ASN A 627 -46.55 -17.75 18.58
CA ASN A 627 -47.21 -18.94 19.13
C ASN A 627 -46.59 -20.24 18.60
N ASP A 628 -46.11 -20.26 17.35
CA ASP A 628 -45.53 -21.45 16.74
C ASP A 628 -44.10 -21.73 17.26
N GLU A 629 -43.26 -20.69 17.43
CA GLU A 629 -41.95 -20.84 18.07
C GLU A 629 -42.08 -21.33 19.51
N MET A 630 -43.07 -20.83 20.25
CA MET A 630 -43.34 -21.30 21.61
C MET A 630 -43.88 -22.71 21.67
N ARG A 631 -44.73 -23.09 20.71
CA ARG A 631 -45.19 -24.47 20.59
C ARG A 631 -44.02 -25.42 20.37
N ASP A 632 -43.06 -25.06 19.51
CA ASP A 632 -41.86 -25.88 19.25
C ASP A 632 -40.97 -26.02 20.49
N ILE A 633 -40.68 -24.92 21.20
CA ILE A 633 -39.85 -24.96 22.41
C ILE A 633 -40.53 -25.75 23.54
N LEU A 634 -41.80 -25.44 23.84
CA LEU A 634 -42.53 -26.14 24.89
C LEU A 634 -42.79 -27.60 24.52
N GLY A 635 -42.94 -27.92 23.25
CA GLY A 635 -42.97 -29.30 22.76
C GLY A 635 -41.69 -30.07 23.09
N LYS A 636 -40.52 -29.49 22.82
CA LYS A 636 -39.20 -30.08 23.18
C LYS A 636 -39.02 -30.23 24.70
N VAL A 637 -39.48 -29.26 25.49
CA VAL A 637 -39.49 -29.32 26.96
C VAL A 637 -40.36 -30.47 27.44
N LEU A 638 -41.58 -30.57 26.91
CA LEU A 638 -42.54 -31.60 27.31
C LEU A 638 -42.07 -32.99 26.90
N ASP A 639 -41.51 -33.16 25.70
CA ASP A 639 -40.95 -34.44 25.24
C ASP A 639 -39.90 -34.99 26.21
N ARG A 640 -38.97 -34.13 26.65
CA ARG A 640 -37.96 -34.48 27.65
C ARG A 640 -38.56 -34.85 29.01
N ALA A 641 -39.64 -34.18 29.42
CA ALA A 641 -40.29 -34.43 30.69
C ALA A 641 -41.19 -35.68 30.67
N ILE A 642 -41.79 -36.01 29.51
CA ILE A 642 -42.60 -37.22 29.30
C ILE A 642 -41.78 -38.47 29.58
N ASP A 643 -40.52 -38.53 29.14
CA ASP A 643 -39.66 -39.69 29.39
C ASP A 643 -39.47 -39.95 30.89
N VAL A 644 -39.21 -38.90 31.66
CA VAL A 644 -39.04 -38.99 33.13
C VAL A 644 -40.36 -39.40 33.79
N PHE A 645 -41.48 -38.82 33.35
CA PHE A 645 -42.80 -39.20 33.84
C PHE A 645 -43.09 -40.69 33.59
N CYS A 646 -42.85 -41.16 32.36
CA CYS A 646 -43.09 -42.54 31.95
C CYS A 646 -42.27 -43.52 32.78
N GLU A 647 -40.96 -43.27 32.95
CA GLU A 647 -40.09 -44.12 33.76
C GLU A 647 -40.56 -44.21 35.22
N LYS A 648 -41.04 -43.11 35.81
CA LYS A 648 -41.50 -43.07 37.19
C LYS A 648 -42.86 -43.75 37.33
N ALA A 649 -43.78 -43.53 36.38
CA ALA A 649 -45.07 -44.20 36.34
C ALA A 649 -44.93 -45.72 36.15
N GLU A 650 -44.05 -46.18 35.26
CA GLU A 650 -43.71 -47.59 35.06
C GLU A 650 -43.23 -48.24 36.37
N LYS A 651 -42.29 -47.60 37.08
CA LYS A 651 -41.81 -48.08 38.40
C LYS A 651 -42.91 -48.18 39.44
N VAL A 652 -43.85 -47.22 39.45
CA VAL A 652 -45.00 -47.29 40.35
C VAL A 652 -45.91 -48.45 39.98
N LEU A 653 -46.23 -48.64 38.70
CA LEU A 653 -47.05 -49.75 38.21
C LEU A 653 -46.41 -51.11 38.50
N ASP A 654 -45.10 -51.26 38.30
CA ASP A 654 -44.35 -52.47 38.68
C ASP A 654 -44.51 -52.78 40.18
N SER A 655 -44.38 -51.75 41.03
CA SER A 655 -44.51 -51.91 42.49
C SER A 655 -45.93 -52.31 42.92
N VAL A 656 -46.95 -51.85 42.19
CA VAL A 656 -48.36 -52.19 42.40
C VAL A 656 -48.59 -53.63 41.93
N GLU A 657 -48.15 -54.02 40.73
CA GLU A 657 -48.24 -55.41 40.26
C GLU A 657 -47.56 -56.44 41.18
N GLN A 658 -46.41 -56.09 41.74
CA GLN A 658 -45.73 -56.91 42.76
C GLN A 658 -46.55 -57.02 44.06
N ALA A 659 -47.24 -55.95 44.46
CA ALA A 659 -48.12 -55.95 45.63
C ALA A 659 -49.37 -56.81 45.38
N VAL A 660 -50.06 -56.66 44.24
CA VAL A 660 -51.20 -57.51 43.84
C VAL A 660 -50.81 -58.99 43.83
N SER A 661 -49.69 -59.33 43.16
CA SER A 661 -49.25 -60.73 43.05
C SER A 661 -48.86 -61.35 44.40
N SER A 662 -48.29 -60.55 45.32
CA SER A 662 -48.01 -60.97 46.70
C SER A 662 -49.30 -61.19 47.51
N LEU A 663 -50.29 -60.31 47.34
CA LEU A 663 -51.62 -60.45 47.94
C LEU A 663 -52.39 -61.68 47.44
N LEU A 664 -52.34 -61.96 46.13
CA LEU A 664 -52.95 -63.15 45.54
C LEU A 664 -52.29 -64.44 46.06
N ARG A 665 -50.94 -64.48 46.12
CA ARG A 665 -50.21 -65.60 46.72
C ARG A 665 -50.54 -65.79 48.21
N PHE A 666 -50.76 -64.70 48.94
CA PHE A 666 -51.18 -64.74 50.34
C PHE A 666 -52.63 -65.23 50.51
N LYS A 667 -53.58 -64.74 49.68
CA LYS A 667 -54.97 -65.21 49.64
C LYS A 667 -55.03 -66.72 49.29
N GLN A 668 -54.26 -67.16 48.28
CA GLN A 668 -54.16 -68.57 47.88
C GLN A 668 -53.62 -69.49 48.98
N ARG A 669 -52.58 -69.06 49.72
CA ARG A 669 -52.05 -69.82 50.87
C ARG A 669 -53.06 -69.92 52.03
N LYS A 670 -53.96 -68.94 52.18
CA LYS A 670 -55.01 -68.96 53.21
C LYS A 670 -56.14 -69.96 52.84
N THR A 671 -56.48 -70.07 51.56
CA THR A 671 -57.47 -71.05 51.06
C THR A 671 -57.01 -72.50 51.14
N THR A 672 -55.70 -72.80 51.10
CA THR A 672 -55.18 -74.18 51.18
C THR A 672 -55.11 -74.73 52.61
N ILE A 673 -55.21 -73.88 53.65
CA ILE A 673 -54.99 -74.28 55.06
C ILE A 673 -56.28 -74.23 55.90
N GLY A 674 -57.35 -73.60 55.43
CA GLY A 674 -58.66 -73.61 56.11
C GLY A 674 -59.79 -73.66 55.10
N GLY A 675 -60.46 -74.82 55.01
CA GLY A 675 -61.65 -74.99 54.18
C GLY A 675 -62.82 -74.15 54.71
N ALA A 676 -63.02 -72.96 54.13
CA ALA A 676 -64.26 -72.21 54.22
C ALA A 676 -64.46 -71.45 52.91
N SER A 677 -65.50 -71.81 52.15
CA SER A 677 -65.92 -71.04 50.98
C SER A 677 -66.55 -69.72 51.44
N LEU A 678 -65.96 -68.61 51.06
CA LEU A 678 -66.57 -67.28 51.16
C LEU A 678 -67.02 -66.85 49.77
N GLN A 679 -68.30 -66.53 49.64
CA GLN A 679 -68.87 -65.86 48.46
C GLN A 679 -68.24 -64.48 48.25
N PRO A 680 -68.17 -63.97 47.00
CA PRO A 680 -67.60 -62.66 46.72
C PRO A 680 -68.56 -61.56 47.20
N SER A 681 -68.14 -60.78 48.20
CA SER A 681 -68.79 -59.50 48.51
C SER A 681 -68.42 -58.48 47.43
N GLN A 682 -69.42 -57.77 46.89
CA GLN A 682 -69.33 -56.71 45.86
C GLN A 682 -68.42 -55.51 46.19
N ASN A 683 -67.63 -55.55 47.27
CA ASN A 683 -66.69 -54.50 47.66
C ASN A 683 -65.25 -54.71 47.12
N ASP A 684 -64.96 -55.78 46.37
CA ASP A 684 -63.61 -56.02 45.81
C ASP A 684 -63.22 -55.03 44.68
N VAL A 685 -64.16 -54.19 44.21
CA VAL A 685 -63.90 -53.17 43.18
C VAL A 685 -63.06 -51.99 43.69
N GLU A 686 -62.97 -51.78 45.00
CA GLU A 686 -62.39 -50.55 45.58
C GLU A 686 -61.08 -50.77 46.35
N THR A 687 -60.18 -51.60 45.81
CA THR A 687 -58.84 -51.79 46.40
C THR A 687 -57.95 -50.56 46.24
N ASP A 688 -57.08 -50.27 47.21
CA ASP A 688 -56.09 -49.18 47.12
C ASP A 688 -55.26 -49.26 45.82
N GLU A 689 -55.03 -50.48 45.32
CA GLU A 689 -54.31 -50.74 44.08
C GLU A 689 -55.09 -50.34 42.82
N SER A 690 -56.41 -50.58 42.80
CA SER A 690 -57.31 -50.10 41.73
C SER A 690 -57.38 -48.57 41.69
N LYS A 691 -57.33 -47.90 42.86
CA LYS A 691 -57.30 -46.43 42.98
C LYS A 691 -55.98 -45.84 42.46
N ILE A 692 -54.84 -46.45 42.78
CA ILE A 692 -53.53 -46.01 42.29
C ILE A 692 -53.43 -46.16 40.76
N ARG A 693 -53.87 -47.30 40.21
CA ARG A 693 -53.91 -47.51 38.75
C ARG A 693 -54.87 -46.54 38.06
N GLY A 694 -56.05 -46.32 38.65
CA GLY A 694 -57.01 -45.33 38.17
C GLY A 694 -56.41 -43.91 38.09
N GLN A 695 -55.68 -43.48 39.12
CA GLN A 695 -55.06 -42.15 39.12
C GLN A 695 -53.95 -42.03 38.05
N ILE A 696 -53.08 -43.04 37.92
CA ILE A 696 -52.02 -43.04 36.90
C ILE A 696 -52.63 -43.02 35.49
N ARG A 697 -53.76 -43.70 35.27
CA ARG A 697 -54.50 -43.65 34.00
C ARG A 697 -55.00 -42.23 33.69
N PHE A 698 -55.63 -41.56 34.65
CA PHE A 698 -56.08 -40.17 34.45
C PHE A 698 -54.91 -39.21 34.22
N ASP A 699 -53.81 -39.39 34.95
CA ASP A 699 -52.60 -38.57 34.82
C ASP A 699 -51.91 -38.77 33.45
N ALA A 700 -51.76 -40.03 33.01
CA ALA A 700 -51.17 -40.36 31.71
C ALA A 700 -52.04 -39.89 30.53
N ASN A 701 -53.36 -40.01 30.65
CA ASN A 701 -54.29 -39.52 29.62
C ASN A 701 -54.22 -37.99 29.51
N PHE A 702 -54.21 -37.27 30.65
CA PHE A 702 -54.08 -35.82 30.66
C PHE A 702 -52.76 -35.35 30.02
N VAL A 703 -51.62 -35.94 30.40
CA VAL A 703 -50.31 -35.61 29.80
C VAL A 703 -50.30 -35.92 28.30
N ARG A 704 -50.90 -37.04 27.86
CA ARG A 704 -51.01 -37.39 26.44
C ARG A 704 -51.88 -36.40 25.66
N GLN A 705 -53.03 -36.00 26.21
CA GLN A 705 -53.91 -35.02 25.57
C GLN A 705 -53.22 -33.66 25.42
N ARG A 706 -52.50 -33.21 26.45
CA ARG A 706 -51.67 -31.99 26.41
C ARG A 706 -50.56 -32.10 25.37
N ALA A 707 -49.90 -33.25 25.28
CA ALA A 707 -48.82 -33.49 24.33
C ALA A 707 -49.28 -33.45 22.86
N THR A 708 -50.43 -34.06 22.55
CA THR A 708 -50.96 -34.15 21.19
C THR A 708 -51.73 -32.90 20.76
N ALA A 709 -52.60 -32.36 21.63
CA ALA A 709 -53.46 -31.23 21.29
C ALA A 709 -52.72 -29.89 21.30
N ASP A 710 -51.87 -29.64 22.31
CA ASP A 710 -51.28 -28.31 22.49
C ASP A 710 -49.91 -28.17 21.82
N TYR A 711 -49.16 -29.28 21.70
CA TYR A 711 -47.78 -29.28 21.21
C TYR A 711 -47.51 -30.17 20.00
N GLY A 712 -48.49 -30.95 19.53
CA GLY A 712 -48.36 -31.78 18.33
C GLY A 712 -47.30 -32.89 18.45
N ILE A 713 -46.99 -33.35 19.66
CA ILE A 713 -46.01 -34.43 19.88
C ILE A 713 -46.64 -35.75 19.44
N THR A 714 -46.08 -36.35 18.39
CA THR A 714 -46.50 -37.64 17.84
C THR A 714 -45.32 -38.59 17.73
N GLY A 715 -45.51 -39.88 18.02
CA GLY A 715 -44.46 -40.89 17.87
C GLY A 715 -44.13 -41.65 19.17
N LYS A 716 -42.84 -41.79 19.51
CA LYS A 716 -42.39 -42.66 20.61
C LYS A 716 -42.97 -42.26 21.98
N SER A 717 -42.96 -40.97 22.30
CA SER A 717 -43.42 -40.43 23.58
C SER A 717 -44.93 -40.61 23.77
N GLU A 718 -45.71 -40.42 22.70
CA GLU A 718 -47.16 -40.68 22.67
C GLU A 718 -47.48 -42.18 22.83
N GLN A 719 -46.76 -43.03 22.10
CA GLN A 719 -46.91 -44.50 22.19
C GLN A 719 -46.59 -45.00 23.60
N ARG A 720 -45.55 -44.45 24.25
CA ARG A 720 -45.17 -44.81 25.60
C ARG A 720 -46.22 -44.39 26.63
N LEU A 721 -46.80 -43.19 26.49
CA LEU A 721 -47.93 -42.76 27.31
C LEU A 721 -49.18 -43.62 27.10
N ALA A 722 -49.46 -44.03 25.86
CA ALA A 722 -50.57 -44.95 25.55
C ALA A 722 -50.36 -46.35 26.17
N GLN A 723 -49.12 -46.87 26.16
CA GLN A 723 -48.78 -48.13 26.82
C GLN A 723 -48.98 -48.06 28.34
N ILE A 724 -48.63 -46.93 28.97
CA ILE A 724 -48.87 -46.72 30.41
C ILE A 724 -50.37 -46.65 30.70
N GLU A 725 -51.15 -45.96 29.86
CA GLU A 725 -52.61 -45.89 29.98
C GLU A 725 -53.25 -47.28 29.86
N GLU A 726 -52.82 -48.08 28.86
CA GLU A 726 -53.28 -49.44 28.65
C GLU A 726 -52.91 -50.34 29.84
N ARG A 727 -51.65 -50.30 30.28
CA ARG A 727 -51.14 -51.08 31.42
C ARG A 727 -51.86 -50.73 32.73
N ALA A 728 -52.23 -49.48 32.93
CA ALA A 728 -53.04 -49.06 34.07
C ALA A 728 -54.50 -49.56 33.97
N SER A 729 -55.00 -49.86 32.76
CA SER A 729 -56.38 -50.31 32.51
C SER A 729 -56.59 -51.83 32.53
N THR A 730 -55.60 -52.63 32.09
CA THR A 730 -55.75 -54.06 31.78
C THR A 730 -56.04 -54.97 32.97
N ALA A 731 -55.80 -54.53 34.21
CA ALA A 731 -56.12 -55.33 35.39
C ALA A 731 -57.54 -55.10 35.96
N ALA A 732 -58.28 -54.08 35.50
CA ALA A 732 -59.68 -53.89 35.88
C ALA A 732 -60.62 -54.93 35.24
N ASN A 733 -60.19 -55.58 34.15
CA ASN A 733 -61.01 -56.53 33.38
C ASN A 733 -60.66 -58.01 33.63
N ALA A 734 -59.66 -58.32 34.45
CA ALA A 734 -59.19 -59.69 34.66
C ALA A 734 -59.99 -60.49 35.72
N GLU A 735 -60.93 -59.87 36.44
CA GLU A 735 -61.83 -60.57 37.40
C GLU A 735 -63.24 -60.85 36.82
N GLY A 736 -63.44 -60.67 35.50
CA GLY A 736 -64.73 -60.87 34.84
C GLY A 736 -64.92 -62.18 34.07
N THR A 737 -63.89 -63.02 33.93
CA THR A 737 -64.03 -64.31 33.22
C THR A 737 -63.13 -65.39 33.81
N ILE A 738 -63.64 -66.05 34.86
CA ILE A 738 -63.77 -67.50 35.11
C ILE A 738 -64.10 -67.71 36.58
#